data_AF-A0A1F5K6A9-F1
#
_entry.id   AF-A0A1F5K6A9-F1
#
_cell.length_a   1.000
_cell.length_b   1.000
_cell.length_c   1.000
_cell.angle_alpha   90.00
_cell.angle_beta   90.00
_cell.angle_gamma   90.00
#
_symmetry.space_group_name_H-M   'P 1'
#
loop_
_entity.id
_entity.type
_entity.pdbx_description
1 polymer ?
#
loop_
_entity_poly.entity_id
_entity_poly.type
_entity_poly.pdbx_seq_one_letter_code
_entity_poly.pdbx_strand_id
1 'polypeptide(L)'
;MGLLIITTLAYFAIFAFLSVLVFYTMGFTVVSFRLKSLSQPEIISLSLALGLVLFVLLAAIFGLLHIRIFTLPVVLGLDLYLIVKFKKKLFFPWVVFLKEKVLLLMILIGIFIQGMINFPSGFLYNGGLYFWSSQGHDGLWHVALMEAIKKGFPPQNPIFSGEPLVNYHYLIDVAMGEFARIFPFFSSLDLYFRFFPVMLSLMIGLSVFTFVNRWQEKKGIALLAMFFTYFVGSFGYVVNLIKGQSVLGGETVFWAAQGNSILGNPPHASSYVLVPAFLLSFLLFTKSRDKYWFVTSFLLAAVLAGFKVSGGLVVLVGLGFAALVDVVFNRKLSILALTGVLGLSNFLTFKTMTAGAGSFLMFLPWWFIRTMVVAGNRLDWIDLENQRQHYLEKGTWHAYLRVAQVESIAFAIFLFGNLGMRFVGFFEIVRKFLKGGKEIIRNPFEVALFITMLTGFVMPILFVQKGIIYNNIQFMQYFLLIFGFYGAITIYKLLMFFKTKAVRVVIMAVLITFSVPTVIGNLAEFYGPGTNPLSKVTNAQLEALKYLKDNSSPDDIVLNQPYNKYLKDKFKFQPKPIYAWYSTAFIPALAGRRTYLSSEEQALITGYPTEERLEKMKSFFRQEDLLLDKQFLESESIKFVYISKDEIEQPFDPSKVGLKKFFENGEVIIYRI
;
A
#
# COMPACT_ATOMS: atom_id res chain seq x y z
N MET A 1 -6.28 -25.91 14.73
CA MET A 1 -5.19 -24.97 14.33
C MET A 1 -4.12 -25.63 13.46
N GLY A 2 -3.59 -26.81 13.80
CA GLY A 2 -2.58 -27.50 12.98
C GLY A 2 -2.98 -27.78 11.53
N LEU A 3 -4.18 -28.30 11.29
CA LEU A 3 -4.69 -28.55 9.93
C LEU A 3 -4.80 -27.26 9.10
N LEU A 4 -5.34 -26.18 9.68
CA LEU A 4 -5.45 -24.87 9.01
C LEU A 4 -4.07 -24.35 8.56
N ILE A 5 -3.07 -24.44 9.43
CA ILE A 5 -1.69 -24.01 9.11
C ILE A 5 -1.12 -24.85 7.96
N ILE A 6 -1.26 -26.19 8.03
CA ILE A 6 -0.78 -27.10 6.98
C ILE A 6 -1.45 -26.78 5.64
N THR A 7 -2.78 -26.58 5.64
CA THR A 7 -3.53 -26.20 4.46
C THR A 7 -3.06 -24.85 3.92
N THR A 8 -2.93 -23.82 4.76
CA THR A 8 -2.42 -22.50 4.32
C THR A 8 -1.01 -22.61 3.72
N LEU A 9 -0.12 -23.40 4.31
CA LEU A 9 1.23 -23.62 3.76
C LEU A 9 1.21 -24.35 2.41
N ALA A 10 0.32 -25.33 2.25
CA ALA A 10 0.15 -26.04 0.98
C ALA A 10 -0.37 -25.09 -0.13
N TYR A 11 -1.42 -24.32 0.16
CA TYR A 11 -1.92 -23.30 -0.78
C TYR A 11 -0.88 -22.22 -1.06
N PHE A 12 -0.07 -21.82 -0.07
CA PHE A 12 1.03 -20.90 -0.28
C PHE A 12 2.09 -21.46 -1.23
N ALA A 13 2.45 -22.75 -1.09
CA ALA A 13 3.40 -23.39 -2.01
C ALA A 13 2.88 -23.40 -3.46
N ILE A 14 1.59 -23.70 -3.63
CA ILE A 14 0.91 -23.62 -4.95
C ILE A 14 0.92 -22.18 -5.47
N PHE A 15 0.57 -21.20 -4.62
CA PHE A 15 0.60 -19.78 -4.99
C PHE A 15 2.00 -19.33 -5.40
N ALA A 16 3.05 -19.73 -4.67
CA ALA A 16 4.43 -19.36 -4.97
C ALA A 16 4.86 -19.93 -6.33
N PHE A 17 4.52 -21.19 -6.61
CA PHE A 17 4.77 -21.81 -7.91
C PHE A 17 4.04 -21.08 -9.05
N LEU A 18 2.73 -20.84 -8.89
CA LEU A 18 1.94 -20.11 -9.89
C LEU A 18 2.39 -18.67 -10.07
N SER A 19 2.83 -18.00 -9.00
CA SER A 19 3.37 -16.64 -9.08
C SER A 19 4.66 -16.57 -9.90
N VAL A 20 5.49 -17.61 -9.84
CA VAL A 20 6.67 -17.73 -10.71
C VAL A 20 6.23 -17.90 -12.18
N LEU A 21 5.21 -18.70 -12.45
CA LEU A 21 4.67 -18.90 -13.80
C LEU A 21 3.89 -17.70 -14.35
N VAL A 22 3.25 -16.90 -13.50
CA VAL A 22 2.48 -15.74 -13.98
C VAL A 22 3.35 -14.50 -14.09
N PHE A 23 4.12 -14.19 -13.04
CA PHE A 23 4.87 -12.93 -12.96
C PHE A 23 6.31 -13.10 -13.45
N TYR A 24 7.07 -14.04 -12.88
CA TYR A 24 8.50 -14.13 -13.20
C TYR A 24 8.76 -14.45 -14.67
N THR A 25 8.10 -15.47 -15.23
CA THR A 25 8.28 -15.85 -16.65
C THR A 25 7.85 -14.73 -17.59
N MET A 26 6.74 -14.05 -17.30
CA MET A 26 6.27 -12.98 -18.16
C MET A 26 7.23 -11.80 -18.19
N GLY A 27 7.79 -11.36 -17.06
CA GLY A 27 8.85 -10.35 -17.08
C GLY A 27 10.18 -10.88 -17.61
N PHE A 28 10.46 -12.18 -17.46
CA PHE A 28 11.65 -12.81 -18.04
C PHE A 28 11.68 -12.70 -19.57
N THR A 29 10.53 -12.61 -20.25
CA THR A 29 10.50 -12.33 -21.70
C THR A 29 11.33 -11.09 -22.06
N VAL A 30 11.15 -10.01 -21.32
CA VAL A 30 11.86 -8.74 -21.50
C VAL A 30 13.29 -8.86 -20.98
N VAL A 31 13.51 -9.47 -19.82
CA VAL A 31 14.85 -9.61 -19.21
C VAL A 31 15.78 -10.51 -20.06
N SER A 32 15.23 -11.47 -20.79
CA SER A 32 15.97 -12.48 -21.53
C SER A 32 16.92 -11.89 -22.60
N PHE A 33 16.64 -10.69 -23.10
CA PHE A 33 17.47 -10.00 -24.10
C PHE A 33 18.79 -9.44 -23.56
N ARG A 34 18.97 -9.38 -22.23
CA ARG A 34 20.15 -8.81 -21.57
C ARG A 34 20.71 -9.66 -20.42
N LEU A 35 20.40 -10.96 -20.39
CA LEU A 35 20.84 -11.89 -19.33
C LEU A 35 22.34 -11.82 -19.00
N LYS A 36 23.20 -11.71 -20.02
CA LYS A 36 24.67 -11.66 -19.82
C LYS A 36 25.15 -10.40 -19.06
N SER A 37 24.38 -9.32 -19.09
CA SER A 37 24.72 -8.06 -18.41
C SER A 37 24.20 -7.99 -16.98
N LEU A 38 23.41 -8.98 -16.57
CA LEU A 38 22.69 -9.00 -15.29
C LEU A 38 23.17 -10.14 -14.40
N SER A 39 23.29 -9.82 -13.12
CA SER A 39 23.47 -10.80 -12.06
C SER A 39 22.19 -11.58 -11.82
N GLN A 40 22.31 -12.73 -11.15
CA GLN A 40 21.15 -13.59 -10.85
C GLN A 40 20.05 -12.86 -10.05
N PRO A 41 20.34 -12.10 -8.98
CA PRO A 41 19.31 -11.33 -8.27
C PRO A 41 18.63 -10.27 -9.15
N GLU A 42 19.39 -9.60 -10.03
CA GLU A 42 18.83 -8.58 -10.93
C GLU A 42 17.86 -9.21 -11.94
N ILE A 43 18.17 -10.40 -12.45
CA ILE A 43 17.27 -11.14 -13.33
C ILE A 43 15.96 -11.43 -12.60
N ILE A 44 16.01 -11.98 -11.39
CA ILE A 44 14.80 -12.29 -10.60
C ILE A 44 13.99 -11.02 -10.30
N SER A 45 14.66 -9.98 -9.81
CA SER A 45 13.99 -8.75 -9.40
C SER A 45 13.32 -8.03 -10.56
N LEU A 46 14.01 -7.86 -11.69
CA LEU A 46 13.44 -7.20 -12.86
C LEU A 46 12.34 -8.04 -13.50
N SER A 47 12.50 -9.37 -13.56
CA SER A 47 11.49 -10.28 -14.06
C SER A 47 10.20 -10.22 -13.24
N LEU A 48 10.27 -10.23 -11.91
CA LEU A 48 9.07 -10.13 -11.07
C LEU A 48 8.40 -8.76 -11.21
N ALA A 49 9.17 -7.66 -11.19
CA ALA A 49 8.63 -6.31 -11.30
C ALA A 49 7.98 -6.04 -12.66
N LEU A 50 8.66 -6.39 -13.76
CA LEU A 50 8.09 -6.29 -15.12
C LEU A 50 6.90 -7.24 -15.28
N GLY A 51 6.99 -8.44 -14.73
CA GLY A 51 5.91 -9.43 -14.75
C GLY A 51 4.63 -8.91 -14.14
N LEU A 52 4.72 -8.28 -12.96
CA LEU A 52 3.57 -7.65 -12.30
C LEU A 52 2.92 -6.59 -13.20
N VAL A 53 3.71 -5.69 -13.78
CA VAL A 53 3.18 -4.62 -14.66
C VAL A 53 2.57 -5.21 -15.92
N LEU A 54 3.28 -6.11 -16.60
CA LEU A 54 2.80 -6.76 -17.82
C LEU A 54 1.51 -7.56 -17.56
N PHE A 55 1.36 -8.18 -16.38
CA PHE A 55 0.18 -8.97 -16.03
C PHE A 55 -1.04 -8.08 -15.85
N VAL A 56 -0.86 -6.96 -15.15
CA VAL A 56 -1.90 -5.96 -14.99
C VAL A 56 -2.29 -5.37 -16.35
N LEU A 57 -1.33 -5.04 -17.21
CA LEU A 57 -1.61 -4.52 -18.55
C LEU A 57 -2.37 -5.53 -19.40
N LEU A 58 -1.94 -6.80 -19.41
CA LEU A 58 -2.62 -7.88 -20.13
C LEU A 58 -4.07 -8.03 -19.63
N ALA A 59 -4.26 -8.09 -18.31
CA ALA A 59 -5.57 -8.21 -17.69
C ALA A 59 -6.49 -7.04 -18.02
N ALA A 60 -5.97 -5.81 -17.97
CA ALA A 60 -6.71 -4.60 -18.29
C ALA A 60 -7.08 -4.54 -19.78
N ILE A 61 -6.13 -4.81 -20.69
CA ILE A 61 -6.36 -4.80 -22.14
C ILE A 61 -7.38 -5.88 -22.51
N PHE A 62 -7.20 -7.12 -22.04
CA PHE A 62 -8.15 -8.20 -22.33
C PHE A 62 -9.52 -7.94 -21.68
N GLY A 63 -9.54 -7.24 -20.55
CA GLY A 63 -10.76 -6.76 -19.91
C GLY A 63 -11.54 -5.79 -20.77
N LEU A 64 -10.88 -4.73 -21.24
CA LEU A 64 -11.47 -3.73 -22.14
C LEU A 64 -11.96 -4.33 -23.46
N LEU A 65 -11.27 -5.36 -23.94
CA LEU A 65 -11.62 -6.08 -25.17
C LEU A 65 -12.67 -7.20 -24.94
N HIS A 66 -13.11 -7.44 -23.70
CA HIS A 66 -14.03 -8.52 -23.32
C HIS A 66 -13.53 -9.94 -23.67
N ILE A 67 -12.22 -10.16 -23.65
CA ILE A 67 -11.57 -11.44 -24.03
C ILE A 67 -10.67 -12.03 -22.93
N ARG A 68 -10.95 -11.72 -21.65
CA ARG A 68 -10.18 -12.20 -20.47
C ARG A 68 -10.07 -13.73 -20.35
N ILE A 69 -10.91 -14.49 -21.06
CA ILE A 69 -10.78 -15.95 -21.09
C ILE A 69 -9.42 -16.40 -21.66
N PHE A 70 -8.79 -15.58 -22.53
CA PHE A 70 -7.48 -15.88 -23.09
C PHE A 70 -6.29 -15.51 -22.20
N THR A 71 -6.49 -14.86 -21.04
CA THR A 71 -5.37 -14.51 -20.15
C THR A 71 -4.54 -15.74 -19.76
N LEU A 72 -5.21 -16.82 -19.30
CA LEU A 72 -4.53 -18.05 -18.89
C LEU A 72 -3.89 -18.80 -20.08
N PRO A 73 -4.58 -19.03 -21.22
CA PRO A 73 -3.95 -19.61 -22.41
C PRO A 73 -2.70 -18.87 -22.89
N VAL A 74 -2.72 -17.53 -22.87
CA VAL A 74 -1.56 -16.70 -23.26
C VAL A 74 -0.39 -16.90 -22.28
N VAL A 75 -0.66 -16.88 -20.98
CA VAL A 75 0.37 -17.11 -19.95
C VAL A 75 0.96 -18.52 -20.08
N LEU A 76 0.13 -19.56 -20.19
CA LEU A 76 0.61 -20.94 -20.32
C LEU A 76 1.38 -21.18 -21.63
N GLY A 77 0.91 -20.62 -22.74
CA GLY A 77 1.61 -20.69 -24.02
C GLY A 77 2.98 -20.00 -23.95
N LEU A 78 3.06 -18.87 -23.26
CA LEU A 78 4.29 -18.16 -23.01
C LEU A 78 5.25 -18.96 -22.12
N ASP A 79 4.74 -19.54 -21.04
CA ASP A 79 5.53 -20.40 -20.15
C ASP A 79 6.11 -21.58 -20.89
N LEU A 80 5.30 -22.29 -21.68
CA LEU A 80 5.75 -23.41 -22.49
C LEU A 80 6.85 -22.99 -23.46
N TYR A 81 6.66 -21.87 -24.18
CA TYR A 81 7.67 -21.32 -25.08
C TYR A 81 9.00 -21.03 -24.35
N LEU A 82 8.94 -20.37 -23.19
CA LEU A 82 10.13 -20.00 -22.42
C LEU A 82 10.84 -21.22 -21.84
N ILE A 83 10.08 -22.21 -21.33
CA ILE A 83 10.63 -23.47 -20.82
C ILE A 83 11.36 -24.22 -21.93
N VAL A 84 10.78 -24.32 -23.13
CA VAL A 84 11.41 -24.99 -24.28
C VAL A 84 12.66 -24.24 -24.76
N LYS A 85 12.58 -22.92 -24.88
CA LYS A 85 13.66 -22.08 -25.42
C LYS A 85 14.84 -21.93 -24.47
N PHE A 86 14.59 -21.66 -23.19
CA PHE A 86 15.63 -21.34 -22.20
C PHE A 86 15.99 -22.52 -21.29
N LYS A 87 15.13 -23.55 -21.21
CA LYS A 87 15.36 -24.77 -20.41
C LYS A 87 15.78 -24.38 -18.98
N LYS A 88 16.86 -25.00 -18.47
CA LYS A 88 17.41 -24.72 -17.13
C LYS A 88 17.80 -23.24 -16.93
N LYS A 89 18.14 -22.48 -17.98
CA LYS A 89 18.54 -21.06 -17.84
C LYS A 89 17.39 -20.18 -17.35
N LEU A 90 16.14 -20.58 -17.56
CA LEU A 90 14.96 -19.86 -17.08
C LEU A 90 14.94 -19.81 -15.54
N PHE A 91 15.22 -20.94 -14.87
CA PHE A 91 15.14 -21.03 -13.41
C PHE A 91 16.50 -21.00 -12.70
N PHE A 92 17.61 -21.09 -13.44
CA PHE A 92 18.97 -21.02 -12.89
C PHE A 92 19.25 -19.79 -12.00
N PRO A 93 18.70 -18.58 -12.26
CA PRO A 93 18.89 -17.44 -11.37
C PRO A 93 18.49 -17.70 -9.91
N TRP A 94 17.45 -18.50 -9.67
CA TRP A 94 16.94 -18.80 -8.32
C TRP A 94 17.93 -19.56 -7.43
N VAL A 95 18.94 -20.22 -8.02
CA VAL A 95 20.04 -20.88 -7.29
C VAL A 95 20.82 -19.88 -6.42
N VAL A 96 20.73 -18.57 -6.70
CA VAL A 96 21.37 -17.55 -5.87
C VAL A 96 20.99 -17.65 -4.41
N PHE A 97 19.76 -18.04 -4.07
CA PHE A 97 19.32 -18.17 -2.67
C PHE A 97 19.96 -19.36 -1.94
N LEU A 98 20.40 -20.39 -2.65
CA LEU A 98 21.18 -21.49 -2.07
C LEU A 98 22.62 -21.07 -1.77
N LYS A 99 23.16 -20.14 -2.58
CA LYS A 99 24.53 -19.62 -2.44
C LYS A 99 24.61 -18.47 -1.43
N GLU A 100 23.61 -17.60 -1.45
CA GLU A 100 23.60 -16.33 -0.73
C GLU A 100 22.72 -16.37 0.51
N LYS A 101 23.18 -17.14 1.52
CA LYS A 101 22.44 -17.39 2.77
C LYS A 101 22.07 -16.12 3.52
N VAL A 102 22.93 -15.10 3.52
CA VAL A 102 22.66 -13.82 4.20
C VAL A 102 21.55 -13.03 3.51
N LEU A 103 21.55 -13.01 2.16
CA LEU A 103 20.46 -12.39 1.39
C LEU A 103 19.14 -13.11 1.65
N LEU A 104 19.14 -14.44 1.60
CA LEU A 104 17.96 -15.26 1.89
C LEU A 104 17.43 -15.01 3.30
N LEU A 105 18.31 -15.01 4.32
CA LEU A 105 17.93 -14.75 5.70
C LEU A 105 17.31 -13.35 5.88
N MET A 106 17.91 -12.32 5.29
CA MET A 106 17.38 -10.95 5.33
C MET A 106 15.98 -10.86 4.71
N ILE A 107 15.75 -11.56 3.58
CA ILE A 107 14.45 -11.64 2.92
C ILE A 107 13.43 -12.37 3.80
N LEU A 108 13.79 -13.53 4.36
CA LEU A 108 12.86 -14.31 5.19
C LEU A 108 12.44 -13.55 6.45
N ILE A 109 13.39 -12.90 7.13
CA ILE A 109 13.09 -12.05 8.28
C ILE A 109 12.28 -10.81 7.85
N GLY A 110 12.58 -10.22 6.70
CA GLY A 110 11.84 -9.09 6.15
C GLY A 110 10.38 -9.43 5.83
N ILE A 111 10.14 -10.59 5.20
CA ILE A 111 8.81 -11.15 4.92
C ILE A 111 8.04 -11.36 6.23
N PHE A 112 8.69 -11.96 7.22
CA PHE A 112 8.09 -12.15 8.53
C PHE A 112 7.69 -10.81 9.15
N ILE A 113 8.62 -9.87 9.29
CA ILE A 113 8.36 -8.58 9.95
C ILE A 113 7.28 -7.76 9.23
N GLN A 114 7.34 -7.65 7.90
CA GLN A 114 6.34 -6.88 7.16
C GLN A 114 5.00 -7.59 7.04
N GLY A 115 5.00 -8.92 6.95
CA GLY A 115 3.78 -9.70 6.75
C GLY A 115 2.90 -9.82 7.99
N MET A 116 3.50 -9.78 9.18
CA MET A 116 2.81 -9.98 10.46
C MET A 116 1.69 -8.96 10.71
N ILE A 117 1.73 -7.76 10.13
CA ILE A 117 0.62 -6.79 10.26
C ILE A 117 -0.63 -7.15 9.42
N ASN A 118 -0.50 -8.03 8.44
CA ASN A 118 -1.61 -8.43 7.56
C ASN A 118 -2.08 -9.87 7.84
N PHE A 119 -1.15 -10.77 8.18
CA PHE A 119 -1.41 -12.20 8.31
C PHE A 119 -2.54 -12.61 9.27
N PRO A 120 -2.77 -11.98 10.44
CA PRO A 120 -3.78 -12.49 11.36
C PRO A 120 -5.20 -12.18 10.88
N SER A 121 -5.38 -11.14 10.05
CA SER A 121 -6.67 -10.70 9.53
C SER A 121 -7.23 -11.65 8.46
N GLY A 122 -8.55 -11.84 8.47
CA GLY A 122 -9.24 -12.66 7.46
C GLY A 122 -9.03 -14.17 7.59
N PHE A 123 -8.41 -14.64 8.69
CA PHE A 123 -8.43 -16.06 9.06
C PHE A 123 -9.76 -16.45 9.70
N LEU A 124 -10.18 -17.70 9.50
CA LEU A 124 -11.33 -18.30 10.17
C LEU A 124 -10.91 -18.84 11.54
N TYR A 125 -11.32 -18.14 12.59
CA TYR A 125 -11.20 -18.55 13.98
C TYR A 125 -12.50 -19.20 14.47
N ASN A 126 -12.50 -19.76 15.68
CA ASN A 126 -13.68 -20.41 16.26
C ASN A 126 -14.94 -19.52 16.24
N GLY A 127 -14.79 -18.21 16.41
CA GLY A 127 -15.90 -17.26 16.42
C GLY A 127 -16.16 -16.52 15.10
N GLY A 128 -15.51 -16.90 13.99
CA GLY A 128 -15.65 -16.25 12.68
C GLY A 128 -14.35 -15.65 12.14
N LEU A 129 -14.47 -14.73 11.18
CA LEU A 129 -13.33 -14.00 10.61
C LEU A 129 -12.97 -12.83 11.52
N TYR A 130 -11.70 -12.72 11.92
CA TYR A 130 -11.22 -11.62 12.76
C TYR A 130 -10.35 -10.65 11.95
N PHE A 131 -10.37 -9.38 12.35
CA PHE A 131 -9.62 -8.31 11.70
C PHE A 131 -8.89 -7.44 12.72
N TRP A 132 -7.61 -7.19 12.46
CA TRP A 132 -6.73 -6.35 13.25
C TRP A 132 -6.49 -5.01 12.55
N SER A 133 -6.28 -3.95 13.31
CA SER A 133 -6.02 -2.60 12.78
C SER A 133 -7.09 -2.17 11.76
N SER A 134 -6.75 -1.36 10.76
CA SER A 134 -7.69 -0.88 9.74
C SER A 134 -8.16 -1.96 8.76
N GLN A 135 -7.72 -3.22 8.89
CA GLN A 135 -7.97 -4.27 7.90
C GLN A 135 -9.44 -4.69 7.77
N GLY A 136 -10.27 -4.48 8.80
CA GLY A 136 -11.72 -4.67 8.70
C GLY A 136 -12.39 -3.63 7.80
N HIS A 137 -11.74 -2.49 7.57
CA HIS A 137 -12.22 -1.42 6.70
C HIS A 137 -11.45 -1.40 5.37
N ASP A 138 -10.16 -1.05 5.40
CA ASP A 138 -9.29 -0.93 4.22
C ASP A 138 -9.07 -2.30 3.55
N GLY A 139 -8.80 -3.33 4.34
CA GLY A 139 -8.56 -4.67 3.81
C GLY A 139 -9.79 -5.25 3.11
N LEU A 140 -10.97 -5.09 3.72
CA LEU A 140 -12.23 -5.51 3.09
C LEU A 140 -12.60 -4.66 1.87
N TRP A 141 -12.22 -3.38 1.82
CA TRP A 141 -12.34 -2.56 0.60
C TRP A 141 -11.57 -3.18 -0.58
N HIS A 142 -10.30 -3.54 -0.37
CA HIS A 142 -9.50 -4.20 -1.41
C HIS A 142 -10.05 -5.57 -1.82
N VAL A 143 -10.52 -6.37 -0.86
CA VAL A 143 -11.15 -7.67 -1.17
C VAL A 143 -12.45 -7.48 -1.98
N ALA A 144 -13.25 -6.46 -1.67
CA ALA A 144 -14.43 -6.09 -2.45
C ALA A 144 -14.07 -5.66 -3.88
N LEU A 145 -12.98 -4.90 -4.05
CA LEU A 145 -12.45 -4.55 -5.38
C LEU A 145 -12.02 -5.78 -6.16
N MET A 146 -11.32 -6.73 -5.52
CA MET A 146 -10.94 -8.00 -6.15
C MET A 146 -12.17 -8.79 -6.62
N GLU A 147 -13.21 -8.88 -5.80
CA GLU A 147 -14.47 -9.52 -6.18
C GLU A 147 -15.19 -8.80 -7.33
N ALA A 148 -15.15 -7.46 -7.39
CA ALA A 148 -15.67 -6.69 -8.52
C ALA A 148 -14.87 -6.97 -9.81
N ILE A 149 -13.55 -6.99 -9.72
CA ILE A 149 -12.64 -7.24 -10.85
C ILE A 149 -12.81 -8.65 -11.40
N LYS A 150 -13.07 -9.65 -10.56
CA LYS A 150 -13.34 -11.03 -11.01
C LYS A 150 -14.55 -11.09 -11.97
N LYS A 151 -15.55 -10.22 -11.77
CA LYS A 151 -16.76 -10.16 -12.61
C LYS A 151 -16.53 -9.45 -13.93
N GLY A 152 -15.83 -8.31 -13.91
CA GLY A 152 -15.70 -7.47 -15.09
C GLY A 152 -14.60 -6.42 -14.97
N PHE A 153 -14.15 -5.91 -16.12
CA PHE A 153 -13.22 -4.80 -16.21
C PHE A 153 -13.63 -3.88 -17.38
N PRO A 154 -13.71 -2.55 -17.20
CA PRO A 154 -13.48 -1.80 -15.96
C PRO A 154 -14.45 -2.20 -14.83
N PRO A 155 -14.00 -2.23 -13.56
CA PRO A 155 -14.85 -2.68 -12.47
C PRO A 155 -15.93 -1.65 -12.16
N GLN A 156 -17.12 -2.15 -11.82
CA GLN A 156 -18.17 -1.36 -11.16
C GLN A 156 -17.78 -1.10 -9.71
N ASN A 157 -18.28 -0.01 -9.12
CA ASN A 157 -18.05 0.25 -7.71
C ASN A 157 -18.80 -0.79 -6.85
N PRO A 158 -18.10 -1.60 -6.03
CA PRO A 158 -18.73 -2.66 -5.24
C PRO A 158 -19.58 -2.12 -4.09
N ILE A 159 -19.29 -0.91 -3.61
CA ILE A 159 -19.95 -0.32 -2.45
C ILE A 159 -21.03 0.70 -2.82
N PHE A 160 -21.13 1.08 -4.10
CA PHE A 160 -22.05 2.11 -4.61
C PHE A 160 -22.62 1.65 -5.95
N SER A 161 -23.77 0.96 -5.91
CA SER A 161 -24.33 0.30 -7.10
C SER A 161 -24.71 1.28 -8.21
N GLY A 162 -24.60 0.83 -9.46
CA GLY A 162 -24.95 1.61 -10.65
C GLY A 162 -23.83 2.52 -11.16
N GLU A 163 -22.73 2.69 -10.42
CA GLU A 163 -21.62 3.56 -10.80
C GLU A 163 -20.34 2.78 -11.17
N PRO A 164 -19.57 3.24 -12.17
CA PRO A 164 -18.23 2.71 -12.43
C PRO A 164 -17.26 3.09 -11.30
N LEU A 165 -16.22 2.28 -11.06
CA LEU A 165 -15.17 2.64 -10.10
C LEU A 165 -14.26 3.75 -10.67
N VAL A 166 -14.21 4.89 -10.00
CA VAL A 166 -13.39 6.06 -10.36
C VAL A 166 -12.72 6.67 -9.13
N ASN A 167 -11.77 7.57 -9.36
CA ASN A 167 -10.98 8.31 -8.38
C ASN A 167 -10.19 7.41 -7.40
N TYR A 168 -9.79 6.23 -7.85
CA TYR A 168 -9.02 5.27 -7.05
C TYR A 168 -7.95 4.55 -7.87
N HIS A 169 -6.83 4.19 -7.25
CA HIS A 169 -5.69 3.54 -7.88
C HIS A 169 -5.73 2.01 -7.68
N TYR A 170 -6.54 1.31 -8.47
CA TYR A 170 -6.87 -0.12 -8.32
C TYR A 170 -5.96 -1.11 -9.09
N LEU A 171 -4.81 -0.70 -9.66
CA LEU A 171 -4.03 -1.62 -10.51
C LEU A 171 -3.44 -2.82 -9.77
N ILE A 172 -3.10 -2.69 -8.48
CA ILE A 172 -2.70 -3.85 -7.67
C ILE A 172 -3.89 -4.80 -7.43
N ASP A 173 -5.10 -4.25 -7.28
CA ASP A 173 -6.32 -5.04 -7.12
C ASP A 173 -6.65 -5.77 -8.43
N VAL A 174 -6.26 -5.22 -9.59
CA VAL A 174 -6.33 -5.93 -10.88
C VAL A 174 -5.41 -7.14 -10.88
N ALA A 175 -4.17 -7.01 -10.39
CA ALA A 175 -3.26 -8.14 -10.28
C ALA A 175 -3.84 -9.24 -9.40
N MET A 176 -4.34 -8.88 -8.20
CA MET A 176 -4.86 -9.85 -7.23
C MET A 176 -6.20 -10.45 -7.68
N GLY A 177 -7.12 -9.64 -8.20
CA GLY A 177 -8.44 -10.05 -8.66
C GLY A 177 -8.41 -10.87 -9.94
N GLU A 178 -7.54 -10.53 -10.90
CA GLU A 178 -7.34 -11.35 -12.10
C GLU A 178 -6.69 -12.69 -11.75
N PHE A 179 -5.71 -12.70 -10.84
CA PHE A 179 -5.12 -13.94 -10.34
C PHE A 179 -6.18 -14.83 -9.68
N ALA A 180 -7.05 -14.25 -8.84
CA ALA A 180 -8.17 -14.95 -8.21
C ALA A 180 -9.21 -15.46 -9.24
N ARG A 181 -9.43 -14.73 -10.34
CA ARG A 181 -10.34 -15.16 -11.42
C ARG A 181 -9.79 -16.38 -12.16
N ILE A 182 -8.48 -16.37 -12.47
CA ILE A 182 -7.81 -17.45 -13.18
C ILE A 182 -7.67 -18.69 -12.29
N PHE A 183 -7.42 -18.50 -11.00
CA PHE A 183 -7.24 -19.56 -10.00
C PHE A 183 -8.31 -19.47 -8.90
N PRO A 184 -9.58 -19.82 -9.20
CA PRO A 184 -10.73 -19.57 -8.31
C PRO A 184 -10.72 -20.42 -7.03
N PHE A 185 -9.83 -21.40 -6.91
CA PHE A 185 -9.64 -22.19 -5.68
C PHE A 185 -8.91 -21.40 -4.58
N PHE A 186 -8.36 -20.23 -4.88
CA PHE A 186 -7.88 -19.29 -3.86
C PHE A 186 -9.01 -18.38 -3.39
N SER A 187 -9.11 -18.18 -2.08
CA SER A 187 -9.96 -17.12 -1.54
C SER A 187 -9.30 -15.75 -1.74
N SER A 188 -10.10 -14.72 -2.00
CA SER A 188 -9.60 -13.34 -2.09
C SER A 188 -9.01 -12.86 -0.76
N LEU A 189 -9.48 -13.38 0.38
CA LEU A 189 -8.92 -13.12 1.70
C LEU A 189 -7.49 -13.68 1.84
N ASP A 190 -7.25 -14.92 1.39
CA ASP A 190 -5.91 -15.55 1.41
C ASP A 190 -4.93 -14.79 0.52
N LEU A 191 -5.37 -14.44 -0.69
CA LEU A 191 -4.55 -13.69 -1.63
C LEU A 191 -4.17 -12.32 -1.05
N TYR A 192 -5.13 -11.58 -0.51
CA TYR A 192 -4.92 -10.23 0.04
C TYR A 192 -4.11 -10.24 1.33
N PHE A 193 -4.51 -11.02 2.35
CA PHE A 193 -3.92 -10.92 3.68
C PHE A 193 -2.61 -11.68 3.83
N ARG A 194 -2.33 -12.68 2.99
CA ARG A 194 -1.23 -13.63 3.23
C ARG A 194 -0.31 -13.78 2.03
N PHE A 195 -0.83 -14.16 0.87
CA PHE A 195 0.01 -14.61 -0.23
C PHE A 195 0.68 -13.47 -1.01
N PHE A 196 -0.08 -12.46 -1.46
CA PHE A 196 0.51 -11.30 -2.12
C PHE A 196 1.41 -10.48 -1.19
N PRO A 197 1.13 -10.28 0.11
CA PRO A 197 2.06 -9.64 1.03
C PRO A 197 3.44 -10.31 1.06
N VAL A 198 3.51 -11.65 1.08
CA VAL A 198 4.79 -12.38 1.01
C VAL A 198 5.51 -12.10 -0.30
N MET A 199 4.79 -12.16 -1.43
CA MET A 199 5.36 -11.86 -2.75
C MET A 199 5.88 -10.42 -2.84
N LEU A 200 5.10 -9.45 -2.40
CA LEU A 200 5.46 -8.03 -2.43
C LEU A 200 6.66 -7.74 -1.52
N SER A 201 6.72 -8.33 -0.32
CA SER A 201 7.87 -8.18 0.57
C SER A 201 9.15 -8.77 -0.03
N LEU A 202 9.08 -9.96 -0.64
CA LEU A 202 10.19 -10.54 -1.42
C LEU A 202 10.66 -9.57 -2.51
N MET A 203 9.71 -9.03 -3.28
CA MET A 203 10.00 -8.12 -4.39
C MET A 203 10.62 -6.80 -3.91
N ILE A 204 10.18 -6.25 -2.77
CA ILE A 204 10.76 -5.03 -2.15
C ILE A 204 12.22 -5.28 -1.78
N GLY A 205 12.52 -6.39 -1.09
CA GLY A 205 13.88 -6.72 -0.69
C GLY A 205 14.81 -6.92 -1.88
N LEU A 206 14.33 -7.64 -2.90
CA LEU A 206 15.11 -7.88 -4.11
C LEU A 206 15.34 -6.61 -4.94
N SER A 207 14.32 -5.75 -5.11
CA SER A 207 14.47 -4.52 -5.90
C SER A 207 15.40 -3.52 -5.21
N VAL A 208 15.33 -3.40 -3.88
CA VAL A 208 16.27 -2.59 -3.09
C VAL A 208 17.68 -3.16 -3.16
N PHE A 209 17.85 -4.47 -2.92
CA PHE A 209 19.16 -5.12 -2.94
C PHE A 209 19.84 -4.95 -4.31
N THR A 210 19.13 -5.29 -5.38
CA THR A 210 19.68 -5.26 -6.74
C THR A 210 20.02 -3.85 -7.18
N PHE A 211 19.13 -2.90 -6.97
CA PHE A 211 19.36 -1.49 -7.25
C PHE A 211 20.60 -0.95 -6.51
N VAL A 212 20.63 -1.07 -5.17
CA VAL A 212 21.72 -0.49 -4.37
C VAL A 212 23.04 -1.21 -4.63
N ASN A 213 23.03 -2.53 -4.84
CA ASN A 213 24.23 -3.28 -5.20
C ASN A 213 24.81 -2.81 -6.55
N ARG A 214 23.97 -2.53 -7.55
CA ARG A 214 24.42 -2.02 -8.85
C ARG A 214 24.84 -0.55 -8.79
N TRP A 215 24.18 0.26 -7.98
CA TRP A 215 24.51 1.67 -7.80
C TRP A 215 25.83 1.88 -7.06
N GLN A 216 26.02 1.15 -5.95
CA GLN A 216 27.17 1.33 -5.07
C GLN A 216 28.29 0.32 -5.32
N GLU A 217 28.04 -0.71 -6.14
CA GLU A 217 29.00 -1.76 -6.50
C GLU A 217 29.60 -2.47 -5.27
N LYS A 218 28.81 -2.52 -4.19
CA LYS A 218 29.17 -3.11 -2.89
C LYS A 218 27.96 -3.80 -2.26
N LYS A 219 28.05 -5.12 -2.17
CA LYS A 219 27.02 -5.98 -1.56
C LYS A 219 26.70 -5.65 -0.11
N GLY A 220 27.69 -5.26 0.69
CA GLY A 220 27.47 -4.87 2.09
C GLY A 220 26.58 -3.64 2.24
N ILE A 221 26.68 -2.68 1.32
CA ILE A 221 25.79 -1.50 1.28
C ILE A 221 24.37 -1.94 0.90
N ALA A 222 24.22 -2.84 -0.06
CA ALA A 222 22.91 -3.36 -0.45
C ALA A 222 22.21 -4.13 0.68
N LEU A 223 22.93 -4.96 1.43
CA LEU A 223 22.39 -5.64 2.61
C LEU A 223 21.97 -4.66 3.71
N LEU A 224 22.77 -3.60 3.95
CA LEU A 224 22.40 -2.54 4.88
C LEU A 224 21.19 -1.74 4.38
N ALA A 225 21.06 -1.51 3.07
CA ALA A 225 19.87 -0.86 2.52
C ALA A 225 18.61 -1.70 2.74
N MET A 226 18.68 -3.03 2.56
CA MET A 226 17.57 -3.92 2.96
C MET A 226 17.26 -3.80 4.45
N PHE A 227 18.28 -3.72 5.32
CA PHE A 227 18.08 -3.49 6.74
C PHE A 227 17.32 -2.19 7.01
N PHE A 228 17.73 -1.08 6.37
CA PHE A 228 17.06 0.21 6.47
C PHE A 228 15.63 0.21 5.91
N THR A 229 15.32 -0.65 4.95
CA THR A 229 13.97 -0.81 4.41
C THR A 229 13.07 -1.63 5.33
N TYR A 230 13.55 -2.76 5.84
CA TYR A 230 12.72 -3.70 6.60
C TYR A 230 12.63 -3.44 8.10
N PHE A 231 13.70 -2.94 8.72
CA PHE A 231 13.89 -3.08 10.18
C PHE A 231 14.09 -1.76 10.92
N VAL A 232 14.08 -0.63 10.22
CA VAL A 232 14.26 0.68 10.85
C VAL A 232 12.90 1.36 10.98
N GLY A 233 12.46 1.60 12.21
CA GLY A 233 11.29 2.42 12.50
C GLY A 233 11.64 3.88 12.82
N SER A 234 10.63 4.65 13.20
CA SER A 234 10.77 6.01 13.72
C SER A 234 11.31 6.00 15.15
N PHE A 235 11.71 7.16 15.68
CA PHE A 235 12.01 7.34 17.11
C PHE A 235 10.75 7.57 17.97
N GLY A 236 9.56 7.15 17.52
CA GLY A 236 8.33 7.38 18.27
C GLY A 236 8.32 6.75 19.66
N TYR A 237 9.01 5.62 19.84
CA TYR A 237 9.21 4.99 21.15
C TYR A 237 9.92 5.92 22.17
N VAL A 238 10.71 6.90 21.72
CA VAL A 238 11.33 7.90 22.61
C VAL A 238 10.27 8.80 23.21
N VAL A 239 9.26 9.18 22.42
CA VAL A 239 8.11 9.95 22.91
C VAL A 239 7.31 9.13 23.92
N ASN A 240 7.06 7.85 23.61
CA ASN A 240 6.39 6.95 24.56
C ASN A 240 7.17 6.84 25.88
N LEU A 241 8.49 6.67 25.82
CA LEU A 241 9.36 6.64 27.00
C LEU A 241 9.26 7.93 27.83
N ILE A 242 9.30 9.10 27.19
CA ILE A 242 9.15 10.40 27.87
C ILE A 242 7.78 10.52 28.55
N LYS A 243 6.73 9.97 27.94
CA LYS A 243 5.36 9.93 28.49
C LYS A 243 5.14 8.83 29.55
N GLY A 244 6.19 8.10 29.95
CA GLY A 244 6.08 6.98 30.90
C GLY A 244 5.33 5.76 30.34
N GLN A 245 5.24 5.64 29.02
CA GLN A 245 4.61 4.52 28.32
C GLN A 245 5.65 3.47 27.90
N SER A 246 5.22 2.42 27.19
CA SER A 246 6.08 1.35 26.69
C SER A 246 7.24 1.88 25.84
N VAL A 247 8.44 1.30 26.01
CA VAL A 247 9.64 1.57 25.19
C VAL A 247 9.57 0.96 23.78
N LEU A 248 8.39 0.48 23.38
CA LEU A 248 8.12 -0.12 22.08
C LEU A 248 6.99 0.65 21.38
N GLY A 249 7.03 0.67 20.05
CA GLY A 249 5.97 1.23 19.21
C GLY A 249 6.14 2.72 18.92
N GLY A 250 5.03 3.42 18.71
CA GLY A 250 5.02 4.84 18.37
C GLY A 250 5.27 5.13 16.88
N GLU A 251 4.99 4.17 15.99
CA GLU A 251 5.29 4.28 14.55
C GLU A 251 4.84 5.61 13.95
N THR A 252 3.57 5.95 14.17
CA THR A 252 2.91 7.12 13.58
C THR A 252 2.82 8.31 14.53
N VAL A 253 3.61 8.35 15.60
CA VAL A 253 3.68 9.53 16.51
C VAL A 253 4.02 10.81 15.73
N PHE A 254 4.86 10.68 14.71
CA PHE A 254 5.24 11.77 13.80
C PHE A 254 4.50 11.71 12.45
N TRP A 255 3.27 11.18 12.46
CA TRP A 255 2.38 10.93 11.31
C TRP A 255 2.78 9.83 10.33
N ALA A 256 4.03 9.74 9.90
CA ALA A 256 4.38 8.84 8.80
C ALA A 256 4.48 7.37 9.26
N ALA A 257 3.78 6.48 8.56
CA ALA A 257 4.02 5.06 8.64
C ALA A 257 5.43 4.71 8.11
N GLN A 258 6.00 3.64 8.64
CA GLN A 258 7.38 3.22 8.38
C GLN A 258 7.43 2.10 7.33
N GLY A 259 8.63 1.81 6.82
CA GLY A 259 8.82 0.79 5.77
C GLY A 259 8.41 -0.62 6.21
N ASN A 260 8.38 -0.91 7.50
CA ASN A 260 8.00 -2.21 8.04
C ASN A 260 6.48 -2.48 8.03
N SER A 261 5.63 -1.45 7.90
CA SER A 261 4.16 -1.62 7.82
C SER A 261 3.60 -1.44 6.41
N ILE A 262 4.47 -1.31 5.41
CA ILE A 262 4.13 -0.93 4.03
C ILE A 262 3.08 -1.86 3.38
N LEU A 263 3.07 -3.15 3.76
CA LEU A 263 2.16 -4.15 3.18
C LEU A 263 0.69 -3.94 3.58
N GLY A 264 0.42 -3.16 4.63
CA GLY A 264 -0.94 -2.76 4.99
C GLY A 264 -1.62 -1.90 3.91
N ASN A 265 -0.83 -1.32 2.98
CA ASN A 265 -1.34 -0.61 1.80
C ASN A 265 -0.73 -1.25 0.53
N PRO A 266 -1.36 -2.29 -0.04
CA PRO A 266 -0.83 -2.99 -1.22
C PRO A 266 -0.52 -2.08 -2.42
N PRO A 267 -1.32 -1.03 -2.72
CA PRO A 267 -0.96 -0.15 -3.82
C PRO A 267 0.36 0.57 -3.57
N HIS A 268 0.58 1.04 -2.34
CA HIS A 268 1.85 1.67 -1.98
C HIS A 268 3.01 0.65 -1.91
N ALA A 269 2.79 -0.56 -1.38
CA ALA A 269 3.77 -1.64 -1.39
C ALA A 269 4.23 -2.02 -2.80
N SER A 270 3.30 -2.08 -3.76
CA SER A 270 3.64 -2.35 -5.17
C SER A 270 4.49 -1.24 -5.78
N SER A 271 4.19 0.04 -5.52
CA SER A 271 5.06 1.15 -5.93
C SER A 271 6.43 1.12 -5.23
N TYR A 272 6.50 0.66 -3.98
CA TYR A 272 7.74 0.40 -3.24
C TYR A 272 8.61 -0.69 -3.87
N VAL A 273 8.03 -1.61 -4.66
CA VAL A 273 8.77 -2.53 -5.53
C VAL A 273 9.25 -1.82 -6.81
N LEU A 274 8.31 -1.15 -7.49
CA LEU A 274 8.52 -0.62 -8.84
C LEU A 274 9.51 0.55 -8.87
N VAL A 275 9.55 1.40 -7.84
CA VAL A 275 10.46 2.55 -7.78
C VAL A 275 11.93 2.11 -7.76
N PRO A 276 12.41 1.23 -6.86
CA PRO A 276 13.80 0.73 -6.93
C PRO A 276 14.09 -0.07 -8.20
N ALA A 277 13.14 -0.85 -8.72
CA ALA A 277 13.31 -1.56 -9.99
C ALA A 277 13.51 -0.59 -11.17
N PHE A 278 12.71 0.47 -11.22
CA PHE A 278 12.86 1.57 -12.17
C PHE A 278 14.20 2.29 -11.99
N LEU A 279 14.62 2.57 -10.75
CA LEU A 279 15.93 3.21 -10.49
C LEU A 279 17.09 2.33 -10.97
N LEU A 280 16.98 1.00 -10.85
CA LEU A 280 17.96 0.06 -11.42
C LEU A 280 18.00 0.14 -12.95
N SER A 281 16.87 0.03 -13.64
CA SER A 281 16.85 0.11 -15.11
C SER A 281 17.26 1.50 -15.61
N PHE A 282 16.89 2.56 -14.89
CA PHE A 282 17.25 3.94 -15.20
C PHE A 282 18.75 4.19 -14.99
N LEU A 283 19.35 3.64 -13.93
CA LEU A 283 20.80 3.65 -13.74
C LEU A 283 21.52 3.00 -14.93
N LEU A 284 21.06 1.83 -15.37
CA LEU A 284 21.63 1.14 -16.53
C LEU A 284 21.43 1.94 -17.82
N PHE A 285 20.27 2.56 -17.98
CA PHE A 285 19.98 3.46 -19.10
C PHE A 285 20.90 4.68 -19.11
N THR A 286 21.09 5.37 -17.98
CA THR A 286 21.96 6.55 -17.92
C THR A 286 23.41 6.23 -18.26
N LYS A 287 23.89 5.03 -17.86
CA LYS A 287 25.24 4.52 -18.18
C LYS A 287 25.39 4.13 -19.66
N SER A 288 24.46 3.36 -20.25
CA SER A 288 24.65 2.80 -21.60
C SER A 288 23.93 3.55 -22.73
N ARG A 289 22.85 4.27 -22.41
CA ARG A 289 21.93 4.91 -23.36
C ARG A 289 21.29 3.95 -24.37
N ASP A 290 21.25 2.67 -24.05
CA ASP A 290 20.65 1.63 -24.88
C ASP A 290 19.11 1.74 -24.88
N LYS A 291 18.51 1.57 -26.06
CA LYS A 291 17.05 1.51 -26.28
C LYS A 291 16.39 0.44 -25.39
N TYR A 292 17.10 -0.66 -25.11
CA TYR A 292 16.59 -1.69 -24.21
C TYR A 292 16.28 -1.16 -22.80
N TRP A 293 17.22 -0.40 -22.22
CA TRP A 293 17.05 0.14 -20.88
C TRP A 293 16.09 1.32 -20.84
N PHE A 294 15.96 2.05 -21.95
CA PHE A 294 14.87 3.02 -22.15
C PHE A 294 13.50 2.33 -22.04
N VAL A 295 13.27 1.29 -22.85
CA VAL A 295 11.99 0.55 -22.87
C VAL A 295 11.73 -0.13 -21.53
N THR A 296 12.74 -0.74 -20.91
CA THR A 296 12.59 -1.36 -19.59
C THR A 296 12.21 -0.35 -18.52
N SER A 297 12.85 0.83 -18.52
CA SER A 297 12.50 1.92 -17.59
C SER A 297 11.11 2.48 -17.87
N PHE A 298 10.72 2.59 -19.14
CA PHE A 298 9.38 2.97 -19.53
C PHE A 298 8.36 1.96 -18.97
N LEU A 299 8.51 0.67 -19.24
CA LEU A 299 7.57 -0.37 -18.80
C LEU A 299 7.39 -0.39 -17.28
N LEU A 300 8.48 -0.24 -16.50
CA LEU A 300 8.41 -0.24 -15.04
C LEU A 300 7.68 0.96 -14.44
N ALA A 301 7.65 2.10 -15.14
CA ALA A 301 7.09 3.35 -14.63
C ALA A 301 5.87 3.90 -15.41
N ALA A 302 5.50 3.29 -16.55
CA ALA A 302 4.47 3.82 -17.46
C ALA A 302 3.09 3.96 -16.82
N VAL A 303 2.73 3.01 -15.95
CA VAL A 303 1.44 2.98 -15.25
C VAL A 303 1.60 3.11 -13.73
N LEU A 304 2.73 3.66 -13.27
CA LEU A 304 3.06 3.73 -11.84
C LEU A 304 2.01 4.53 -11.05
N ALA A 305 1.44 5.59 -11.64
CA ALA A 305 0.35 6.36 -11.02
C ALA A 305 -0.93 5.54 -10.79
N GLY A 306 -1.19 4.51 -11.60
CA GLY A 306 -2.32 3.60 -11.42
C GLY A 306 -2.11 2.59 -10.29
N PHE A 307 -0.85 2.28 -9.93
CA PHE A 307 -0.51 1.57 -8.70
C PHE A 307 -0.50 2.51 -7.50
N LYS A 308 0.14 3.67 -7.62
CA LYS A 308 0.08 4.75 -6.63
C LYS A 308 0.46 6.08 -7.26
N VAL A 309 -0.47 7.04 -7.20
CA VAL A 309 -0.26 8.41 -7.72
C VAL A 309 0.99 9.05 -7.11
N SER A 310 1.22 8.87 -5.80
CA SER A 310 2.41 9.42 -5.14
C SER A 310 3.71 8.85 -5.68
N GLY A 311 3.75 7.57 -6.07
CA GLY A 311 4.93 6.93 -6.67
C GLY A 311 5.22 7.46 -8.07
N GLY A 312 4.17 7.59 -8.89
CA GLY A 312 4.28 8.20 -10.22
C GLY A 312 4.80 9.64 -10.15
N LEU A 313 4.24 10.45 -9.24
CA LEU A 313 4.61 11.86 -9.09
C LEU A 313 6.08 12.04 -8.68
N VAL A 314 6.55 11.35 -7.63
CA VAL A 314 7.94 11.52 -7.17
C VAL A 314 8.96 11.13 -8.24
N VAL A 315 8.68 10.06 -9.00
CA VAL A 315 9.55 9.60 -10.11
C VAL A 315 9.55 10.62 -11.25
N LEU A 316 8.39 11.13 -11.66
CA LEU A 316 8.29 12.09 -12.77
C LEU A 316 8.98 13.42 -12.44
N VAL A 317 8.84 13.93 -11.21
CA VAL A 317 9.54 15.15 -10.77
C VAL A 317 11.06 14.91 -10.77
N GLY A 318 11.53 13.77 -10.24
CA GLY A 318 12.94 13.39 -10.29
C GLY A 318 13.49 13.30 -11.72
N LEU A 319 12.74 12.66 -12.62
CA LEU A 319 13.07 12.54 -14.03
C LEU A 319 13.08 13.89 -14.76
N GLY A 320 12.14 14.79 -14.46
CA GLY A 320 12.10 16.14 -15.03
C GLY A 320 13.39 16.90 -14.75
N PHE A 321 13.84 16.91 -13.49
CA PHE A 321 15.12 17.54 -13.14
C PHE A 321 16.33 16.83 -13.76
N ALA A 322 16.31 15.50 -13.81
CA ALA A 322 17.35 14.73 -14.49
C ALA A 322 17.42 15.03 -16.00
N ALA A 323 16.26 15.21 -16.64
CA ALA A 323 16.16 15.61 -18.04
C ALA A 323 16.76 17.00 -18.26
N LEU A 324 16.44 17.98 -17.39
CA LEU A 324 17.04 19.31 -17.45
C LEU A 324 18.57 19.23 -17.36
N VAL A 325 19.09 18.47 -16.40
CA VAL A 325 20.54 18.26 -16.23
C VAL A 325 21.17 17.59 -17.45
N ASP A 326 20.52 16.56 -18.01
CA ASP A 326 21.02 15.84 -19.18
C ASP A 326 21.02 16.70 -20.44
N VAL A 327 20.03 17.56 -20.61
CA VAL A 327 19.94 18.51 -21.73
C VAL A 327 20.96 19.63 -21.59
N VAL A 328 21.08 20.23 -20.40
CA VAL A 328 21.96 21.37 -20.17
C VAL A 328 23.44 20.97 -20.20
N PHE A 329 23.80 19.91 -19.48
CA PHE A 329 25.21 19.54 -19.28
C PHE A 329 25.70 18.44 -20.24
N ASN A 330 24.84 17.48 -20.60
CA ASN A 330 25.25 16.37 -21.47
C ASN A 330 24.75 16.53 -22.92
N ARG A 331 23.93 17.55 -23.21
CA ARG A 331 23.32 17.81 -24.52
C ARG A 331 22.55 16.62 -25.10
N LYS A 332 21.95 15.79 -24.23
CA LYS A 332 21.21 14.59 -24.62
C LYS A 332 19.71 14.76 -24.36
N LEU A 333 18.89 14.40 -25.34
CA LEU A 333 17.42 14.46 -25.25
C LEU A 333 16.79 13.15 -24.75
N SER A 334 17.58 12.08 -24.58
CA SER A 334 17.05 10.74 -24.32
C SER A 334 16.30 10.61 -22.98
N ILE A 335 16.73 11.32 -21.92
CA ILE A 335 16.01 11.37 -20.64
C ILE A 335 14.78 12.27 -20.73
N LEU A 336 14.86 13.37 -21.49
CA LEU A 336 13.69 14.21 -21.77
C LEU A 336 12.60 13.42 -22.51
N ALA A 337 12.98 12.64 -23.53
CA ALA A 337 12.06 11.75 -24.23
C ALA A 337 11.43 10.72 -23.29
N LEU A 338 12.23 10.07 -22.42
CA LEU A 338 11.72 9.13 -21.41
C LEU A 338 10.72 9.82 -20.47
N THR A 339 11.04 11.02 -20.01
CA THR A 339 10.19 11.84 -19.13
C THR A 339 8.87 12.19 -19.82
N GLY A 340 8.92 12.59 -21.10
CA GLY A 340 7.73 12.92 -21.88
C GLY A 340 6.79 11.73 -22.08
N VAL A 341 7.31 10.57 -22.49
CA VAL A 341 6.48 9.37 -22.67
C VAL A 341 5.95 8.81 -21.35
N LEU A 342 6.73 8.90 -20.26
CA LEU A 342 6.27 8.51 -18.93
C LEU A 342 5.23 9.49 -18.38
N GLY A 343 5.41 10.78 -18.60
CA GLY A 343 4.44 11.82 -18.21
C GLY A 343 3.11 11.62 -18.92
N LEU A 344 3.13 11.40 -20.25
CA LEU A 344 1.93 11.11 -21.03
C LEU A 344 1.25 9.81 -20.56
N SER A 345 1.98 8.71 -20.43
CA SER A 345 1.40 7.43 -20.01
C SER A 345 0.81 7.45 -18.60
N ASN A 346 1.47 8.09 -17.63
CA ASN A 346 0.92 8.24 -16.29
C ASN A 346 -0.28 9.20 -16.27
N PHE A 347 -0.26 10.27 -17.05
CA PHE A 347 -1.41 11.16 -17.20
C PHE A 347 -2.62 10.42 -17.78
N LEU A 348 -2.44 9.64 -18.85
CA LEU A 348 -3.49 8.82 -19.44
C LEU A 348 -4.02 7.79 -18.45
N THR A 349 -3.13 7.08 -17.75
CA THR A 349 -3.50 6.10 -16.72
C THR A 349 -4.30 6.76 -15.59
N PHE A 350 -3.86 7.92 -15.11
CA PHE A 350 -4.59 8.66 -14.07
C PHE A 350 -5.96 9.12 -14.58
N LYS A 351 -6.03 9.60 -15.83
CA LYS A 351 -7.26 10.11 -16.43
C LYS A 351 -8.31 9.03 -16.65
N THR A 352 -7.92 7.81 -17.03
CA THR A 352 -8.86 6.69 -17.20
C THR A 352 -9.46 6.21 -15.87
N MET A 353 -8.80 6.52 -14.75
CA MET A 353 -9.22 6.12 -13.41
C MET A 353 -9.87 7.27 -12.62
N THR A 354 -10.08 8.46 -13.22
CA THR A 354 -10.53 9.67 -12.50
C THR A 354 -11.72 10.32 -13.22
N ALA A 355 -12.79 10.62 -12.49
CA ALA A 355 -13.94 11.40 -12.97
C ALA A 355 -14.14 12.64 -12.09
N GLY A 356 -14.23 13.82 -12.71
CA GLY A 356 -14.32 15.10 -11.99
C GLY A 356 -13.01 15.48 -11.30
N ALA A 357 -12.04 16.01 -12.06
CA ALA A 357 -10.74 16.44 -11.53
C ALA A 357 -10.84 17.79 -10.81
N GLY A 358 -11.61 17.84 -9.71
CA GLY A 358 -11.59 18.97 -8.78
C GLY A 358 -10.26 19.04 -8.01
N SER A 359 -9.87 20.23 -7.55
CA SER A 359 -8.67 20.46 -6.71
C SER A 359 -8.67 19.52 -5.48
N PHE A 360 -7.95 18.39 -5.58
CA PHE A 360 -7.81 17.40 -4.50
C PHE A 360 -6.72 17.77 -3.49
N LEU A 361 -5.71 18.54 -3.91
CA LEU A 361 -4.65 19.03 -3.04
C LEU A 361 -4.99 20.44 -2.54
N MET A 362 -4.84 20.64 -1.23
CA MET A 362 -4.93 21.93 -0.55
C MET A 362 -3.53 22.36 -0.13
N PHE A 363 -3.17 23.60 -0.43
CA PHE A 363 -1.94 24.21 0.06
C PHE A 363 -2.15 24.63 1.52
N LEU A 364 -1.77 23.75 2.44
CA LEU A 364 -1.84 23.96 3.89
C LEU A 364 -0.45 23.66 4.46
N PRO A 365 0.52 24.56 4.27
CA PRO A 365 1.88 24.32 4.68
C PRO A 365 1.96 24.09 6.18
N TRP A 366 2.89 23.22 6.58
CA TRP A 366 3.17 22.90 7.98
C TRP A 366 2.06 22.14 8.72
N TRP A 367 0.98 21.74 8.05
CA TRP A 367 -0.17 21.11 8.70
C TRP A 367 0.21 19.84 9.49
N PHE A 368 0.99 18.94 8.91
CA PHE A 368 1.42 17.71 9.61
C PHE A 368 2.34 18.00 10.80
N ILE A 369 3.21 19.00 10.69
CA ILE A 369 4.13 19.38 11.77
C ILE A 369 3.33 19.97 12.94
N ARG A 370 2.37 20.85 12.66
CA ARG A 370 1.51 21.46 13.69
C ARG A 370 0.61 20.43 14.35
N THR A 371 -0.08 19.61 13.56
CA THR A 371 -0.99 18.58 14.09
C THR A 371 -0.26 17.46 14.82
N MET A 372 1.00 17.18 14.48
CA MET A 372 1.86 16.31 15.30
C MET A 372 1.99 16.87 16.72
N VAL A 373 2.25 18.16 16.86
CA VAL A 373 2.44 18.84 18.16
C VAL A 373 1.15 18.85 18.98
N VAL A 374 0.00 19.12 18.36
CA VAL A 374 -1.25 19.36 19.11
C VAL A 374 -2.17 18.14 19.28
N ALA A 375 -1.98 17.06 18.53
CA ALA A 375 -2.87 15.91 18.62
C ALA A 375 -2.47 14.97 19.78
N GLY A 376 -3.44 14.63 20.65
CA GLY A 376 -3.23 13.82 21.86
C GLY A 376 -2.64 12.43 21.63
N ASN A 377 -2.91 11.81 20.48
CA ASN A 377 -2.36 10.50 20.09
C ASN A 377 -1.04 10.59 19.29
N ARG A 378 -0.43 11.77 19.19
CA ARG A 378 0.82 12.05 18.47
C ARG A 378 1.90 12.49 19.47
N LEU A 379 2.65 13.55 19.14
CA LEU A 379 3.65 14.12 20.05
C LEU A 379 2.98 14.71 21.28
N ASP A 380 1.84 15.40 21.12
CA ASP A 380 1.06 16.02 22.20
C ASP A 380 1.89 16.90 23.13
N TRP A 381 2.62 17.86 22.53
CA TRP A 381 3.42 18.83 23.26
C TRP A 381 2.74 20.19 23.22
N ILE A 382 1.59 20.30 23.90
CA ILE A 382 0.74 21.49 23.90
C ILE A 382 1.49 22.76 24.35
N ASP A 383 2.45 22.65 25.26
CA ASP A 383 3.27 23.79 25.68
C ASP A 383 4.05 24.42 24.51
N LEU A 384 4.49 23.63 23.53
CA LEU A 384 5.20 24.14 22.36
C LEU A 384 4.26 24.98 21.48
N GLU A 385 2.98 24.58 21.36
CA GLU A 385 1.96 25.36 20.67
C GLU A 385 1.57 26.62 21.46
N ASN A 386 1.43 26.53 22.78
CA ASN A 386 1.14 27.68 23.65
C ASN A 386 2.24 28.75 23.55
N GLN A 387 3.51 28.33 23.51
CA GLN A 387 4.64 29.24 23.27
C GLN A 387 4.52 29.93 21.91
N ARG A 388 4.17 29.18 20.86
CA ARG A 388 3.98 29.73 19.50
C ARG A 388 2.88 30.80 19.49
N GLN A 389 1.74 30.53 20.12
CA GLN A 389 0.60 31.46 20.20
C GLN A 389 0.97 32.72 20.98
N HIS A 390 1.59 32.59 22.15
CA HIS A 390 2.06 33.72 22.96
C HIS A 390 3.00 34.66 22.20
N TYR A 391 3.96 34.11 21.45
CA TYR A 391 4.88 34.96 20.67
C TYR A 391 4.19 35.58 19.45
N LEU A 392 3.21 34.91 18.83
CA LEU A 392 2.41 35.53 17.76
C LEU A 392 1.58 36.69 18.28
N GLU A 393 0.96 36.57 19.45
CA GLU A 393 0.17 37.63 20.09
C GLU A 393 1.02 38.87 20.39
N LYS A 394 2.30 38.70 20.76
CA LYS A 394 3.21 39.83 20.99
C LYS A 394 3.51 40.66 19.75
N GLY A 395 3.46 40.08 18.54
CA GLY A 395 3.61 40.81 17.27
C GLY A 395 4.94 41.54 17.02
N THR A 396 5.97 41.37 17.87
CA THR A 396 7.28 42.06 17.71
C THR A 396 8.26 41.25 16.88
N TRP A 397 9.29 41.90 16.31
CA TRP A 397 10.38 41.22 15.59
C TRP A 397 11.05 40.11 16.41
N HIS A 398 11.39 40.40 17.67
CA HIS A 398 11.95 39.40 18.58
C HIS A 398 11.00 38.22 18.82
N ALA A 399 9.69 38.48 18.88
CA ALA A 399 8.70 37.43 19.01
C ALA A 399 8.60 36.56 17.74
N TYR A 400 8.68 37.14 16.54
CA TYR A 400 8.74 36.35 15.29
C TYR A 400 9.99 35.46 15.21
N LEU A 401 11.16 35.92 15.72
CA LEU A 401 12.34 35.06 15.83
C LEU A 401 12.11 33.89 16.80
N ARG A 402 11.35 34.10 17.88
CA ARG A 402 10.94 33.03 18.80
C ARG A 402 9.95 32.07 18.15
N VAL A 403 9.01 32.54 17.35
CA VAL A 403 8.12 31.69 16.55
C VAL A 403 8.93 30.84 15.58
N ALA A 404 9.90 31.43 14.88
CA ALA A 404 10.79 30.69 13.96
C ALA A 404 11.60 29.61 14.69
N GLN A 405 12.07 29.90 15.91
CA GLN A 405 12.73 28.91 16.77
C GLN A 405 11.79 27.75 17.10
N VAL A 406 10.57 28.04 17.56
CA VAL A 406 9.56 27.03 17.92
C VAL A 406 9.17 26.15 16.74
N GLU A 407 8.89 26.76 15.58
CA GLU A 407 8.55 26.03 14.35
C GLU A 407 9.74 25.17 13.85
N SER A 408 10.98 25.65 14.05
CA SER A 408 12.19 24.87 13.72
C SER A 408 12.39 23.66 14.64
N ILE A 409 12.05 23.80 15.94
CA ILE A 409 12.07 22.68 16.89
C ILE A 409 11.03 21.63 16.47
N ALA A 410 9.79 22.05 16.18
CA ALA A 410 8.73 21.16 15.73
C ALA A 410 9.11 20.43 14.43
N PHE A 411 9.70 21.15 13.47
CA PHE A 411 10.22 20.57 12.23
C PHE A 411 11.34 19.56 12.48
N ALA A 412 12.30 19.89 13.35
CA ALA A 412 13.39 18.98 13.69
C ALA A 412 12.86 17.69 14.32
N ILE A 413 11.89 17.78 15.23
CA ILE A 413 11.24 16.62 15.84
C ILE A 413 10.51 15.80 14.76
N PHE A 414 9.75 16.44 13.87
CA PHE A 414 9.09 15.75 12.77
C PHE A 414 10.07 15.02 11.85
N LEU A 415 11.17 15.69 11.45
CA LEU A 415 12.17 15.14 10.53
C LEU A 415 12.97 14.00 11.17
N PHE A 416 13.66 14.27 12.29
CA PHE A 416 14.51 13.28 12.95
C PHE A 416 13.70 12.16 13.60
N GLY A 417 12.52 12.50 14.13
CA GLY A 417 11.56 11.53 14.65
C GLY A 417 11.16 10.51 13.60
N ASN A 418 10.72 10.95 12.42
CA ASN A 418 10.36 10.05 11.32
C ASN A 418 11.54 9.28 10.74
N LEU A 419 12.72 9.91 10.61
CA LEU A 419 13.91 9.25 10.06
C LEU A 419 14.36 8.06 10.92
N GLY A 420 14.22 8.16 12.25
CA GLY A 420 14.88 7.24 13.15
C GLY A 420 16.38 7.17 12.83
N MET A 421 17.00 5.99 12.93
CA MET A 421 18.42 5.82 12.59
C MET A 421 18.78 6.11 11.12
N ARG A 422 17.81 6.34 10.22
CA ARG A 422 18.12 6.78 8.85
C ARG A 422 18.82 8.14 8.83
N PHE A 423 18.70 8.97 9.87
CA PHE A 423 19.31 10.30 9.92
C PHE A 423 20.82 10.29 9.65
N VAL A 424 21.52 9.19 9.95
CA VAL A 424 22.94 9.05 9.62
C VAL A 424 23.22 9.25 8.12
N GLY A 425 22.22 9.05 7.24
CA GLY A 425 22.31 9.34 5.82
C GLY A 425 22.67 10.79 5.48
N PHE A 426 22.41 11.75 6.37
CA PHE A 426 22.87 13.14 6.19
C PHE A 426 24.37 13.24 5.96
N PHE A 427 25.19 12.42 6.66
CA PHE A 427 26.64 12.44 6.49
C PHE A 427 27.05 12.11 5.05
N GLU A 428 26.45 11.09 4.44
CA GLU A 428 26.75 10.75 3.05
C GLU A 428 26.26 11.81 2.07
N ILE A 429 25.05 12.36 2.29
CA ILE A 429 24.49 13.42 1.44
C ILE A 429 25.40 14.66 1.48
N VAL A 430 25.73 15.15 2.66
CA VAL A 430 26.62 16.31 2.85
C VAL A 430 28.00 16.04 2.27
N ARG A 431 28.59 14.87 2.54
CA ARG A 431 29.89 14.47 1.97
C ARG A 431 29.86 14.46 0.45
N LYS A 432 28.79 13.94 -0.16
CA LYS A 432 28.59 13.93 -1.61
C LYS A 432 28.56 15.35 -2.16
N PHE A 433 27.78 16.26 -1.58
CA PHE A 433 27.75 17.66 -2.04
C PHE A 433 29.07 18.40 -1.84
N LEU A 434 29.73 18.24 -0.68
CA LEU A 434 31.00 18.92 -0.38
C LEU A 434 32.18 18.39 -1.20
N LYS A 435 32.31 17.06 -1.37
CA LYS A 435 33.45 16.46 -2.08
C LYS A 435 33.19 16.19 -3.56
N GLY A 436 31.95 15.88 -3.93
CA GLY A 436 31.54 15.59 -5.30
C GLY A 436 31.06 16.83 -6.07
N GLY A 437 30.70 17.92 -5.37
CA GLY A 437 30.44 19.25 -5.94
C GLY A 437 29.64 19.23 -7.25
N LYS A 438 30.27 19.75 -8.31
CA LYS A 438 29.69 19.90 -9.66
C LYS A 438 29.42 18.56 -10.36
N GLU A 439 30.17 17.49 -10.07
CA GLU A 439 30.03 16.21 -10.77
C GLU A 439 28.71 15.52 -10.43
N ILE A 440 28.28 15.60 -9.17
CA ILE A 440 27.00 15.02 -8.72
C ILE A 440 25.83 15.79 -9.31
N ILE A 441 25.89 17.12 -9.31
CA ILE A 441 24.84 17.98 -9.87
C ILE A 441 24.73 17.80 -11.40
N ARG A 442 25.82 17.42 -12.07
CA ARG A 442 25.85 17.11 -13.51
C ARG A 442 25.45 15.67 -13.84
N ASN A 443 25.32 14.79 -12.86
CA ASN A 443 24.93 13.41 -13.06
C ASN A 443 23.40 13.28 -13.02
N PRO A 444 22.73 13.00 -14.16
CA PRO A 444 21.27 12.92 -14.20
C PRO A 444 20.69 11.87 -13.25
N PHE A 445 21.40 10.75 -13.04
CA PHE A 445 20.94 9.69 -12.16
C PHE A 445 20.94 10.11 -10.69
N GLU A 446 22.04 10.72 -10.22
CA GLU A 446 22.14 11.21 -8.83
C GLU A 446 21.12 12.32 -8.56
N VAL A 447 20.90 13.20 -9.54
CA VAL A 447 19.87 14.25 -9.46
C VAL A 447 18.47 13.63 -9.41
N ALA A 448 18.15 12.66 -10.27
CA ALA A 448 16.85 11.98 -10.23
C ALA A 448 16.59 11.37 -8.86
N LEU A 449 17.58 10.64 -8.30
CA LEU A 449 17.46 9.97 -7.02
C LEU A 449 17.24 10.98 -5.87
N PHE A 450 18.03 12.05 -5.84
CA PHE A 450 17.92 13.08 -4.81
C PHE A 450 16.61 13.85 -4.89
N ILE A 451 16.17 14.27 -6.09
CA ILE A 451 14.92 15.01 -6.27
C ILE A 451 13.70 14.12 -6.02
N THR A 452 13.74 12.83 -6.38
CA THR A 452 12.68 11.87 -6.01
C THR A 452 12.52 11.80 -4.49
N MET A 453 13.64 11.67 -3.76
CA MET A 453 13.65 11.67 -2.30
C MET A 453 13.10 12.98 -1.71
N LEU A 454 13.56 14.13 -2.21
CA LEU A 454 13.10 15.44 -1.72
C LEU A 454 11.62 15.68 -2.02
N THR A 455 11.12 15.26 -3.18
CA THR A 455 9.70 15.41 -3.53
C THR A 455 8.83 14.64 -2.53
N GLY A 456 9.25 13.43 -2.13
CA GLY A 456 8.58 12.66 -1.08
C GLY A 456 8.50 13.37 0.28
N PHE A 457 9.45 14.26 0.57
CA PHE A 457 9.48 15.04 1.82
C PHE A 457 8.72 16.38 1.71
N VAL A 458 8.88 17.09 0.58
CA VAL A 458 8.31 18.43 0.38
C VAL A 458 6.79 18.39 0.19
N MET A 459 6.27 17.38 -0.51
CA MET A 459 4.81 17.23 -0.73
C MET A 459 3.98 17.24 0.57
N PRO A 460 4.31 16.44 1.60
CA PRO A 460 3.58 16.48 2.86
C PRO A 460 3.85 17.74 3.68
N ILE A 461 4.95 18.46 3.48
CA ILE A 461 5.20 19.72 4.19
C ILE A 461 4.31 20.85 3.68
N LEU A 462 4.02 20.87 2.38
CA LEU A 462 3.32 21.99 1.73
C LEU A 462 1.83 21.73 1.51
N PHE A 463 1.43 20.48 1.34
CA PHE A 463 0.09 20.12 0.90
C PHE A 463 -0.60 19.15 1.85
N VAL A 464 -1.93 19.09 1.77
CA VAL A 464 -2.75 17.99 2.28
C VAL A 464 -3.80 17.64 1.23
N GLN A 465 -4.34 16.41 1.29
CA GLN A 465 -5.40 15.97 0.39
C GLN A 465 -6.78 16.20 1.03
N LYS A 466 -7.77 16.64 0.25
CA LYS A 466 -9.19 16.69 0.65
C LYS A 466 -9.72 15.27 0.94
N GLY A 467 -10.62 15.14 1.90
CA GLY A 467 -11.11 13.84 2.36
C GLY A 467 -10.14 13.22 3.39
N ILE A 468 -9.42 12.17 3.01
CA ILE A 468 -8.39 11.57 3.88
C ILE A 468 -7.04 12.29 3.69
N ILE A 469 -6.65 13.06 4.72
CA ILE A 469 -5.34 13.70 4.81
C ILE A 469 -4.21 12.66 4.86
N TYR A 470 -4.46 11.47 5.42
CA TYR A 470 -3.48 10.37 5.52
C TYR A 470 -2.91 9.90 4.17
N ASN A 471 -3.63 10.07 3.05
CA ASN A 471 -3.09 9.71 1.73
C ASN A 471 -1.87 10.57 1.34
N ASN A 472 -1.82 11.83 1.80
CA ASN A 472 -0.70 12.71 1.49
C ASN A 472 0.55 12.44 2.34
N ILE A 473 0.42 11.93 3.57
CA ILE A 473 1.61 11.60 4.37
C ILE A 473 2.39 10.41 3.78
N GLN A 474 1.76 9.56 2.98
CA GLN A 474 2.40 8.41 2.33
C GLN A 474 3.53 8.80 1.36
N PHE A 475 3.65 10.07 0.96
CA PHE A 475 4.84 10.57 0.26
C PHE A 475 6.13 10.43 1.11
N MET A 476 6.02 10.59 2.44
CA MET A 476 7.15 10.43 3.37
C MET A 476 7.79 9.06 3.27
N GLN A 477 7.02 8.03 2.92
CA GLN A 477 7.56 6.69 2.79
C GLN A 477 8.59 6.61 1.65
N TYR A 478 8.41 7.28 0.51
CA TYR A 478 9.48 7.32 -0.52
C TYR A 478 10.73 8.09 -0.05
N PHE A 479 10.53 9.15 0.73
CA PHE A 479 11.62 9.86 1.39
C PHE A 479 12.40 8.91 2.32
N LEU A 480 11.73 8.20 3.23
CA LEU A 480 12.36 7.26 4.16
C LEU A 480 13.08 6.11 3.45
N LEU A 481 12.51 5.58 2.35
CA LEU A 481 13.13 4.53 1.56
C LEU A 481 14.47 4.99 0.96
N ILE A 482 14.47 6.09 0.21
CA ILE A 482 15.67 6.57 -0.48
C ILE A 482 16.69 7.14 0.51
N PHE A 483 16.24 7.84 1.55
CA PHE A 483 17.11 8.33 2.62
C PHE A 483 17.81 7.18 3.35
N GLY A 484 17.11 6.05 3.54
CA GLY A 484 17.67 4.82 4.07
C GLY A 484 18.85 4.27 3.25
N PHE A 485 18.87 4.48 1.93
CA PHE A 485 20.01 4.09 1.10
C PHE A 485 21.27 4.90 1.42
N TYR A 486 21.13 6.20 1.68
CA TYR A 486 22.25 7.04 2.16
C TYR A 486 22.69 6.66 3.57
N GLY A 487 21.75 6.26 4.43
CA GLY A 487 22.03 5.67 5.74
C GLY A 487 22.90 4.41 5.62
N ALA A 488 22.54 3.51 4.70
CA ALA A 488 23.29 2.29 4.43
C ALA A 488 24.73 2.55 3.99
N ILE A 489 24.94 3.53 3.09
CA ILE A 489 26.27 3.93 2.62
C ILE A 489 27.10 4.47 3.79
N THR A 490 26.50 5.31 4.64
CA THR A 490 27.18 5.92 5.79
C THR A 490 27.63 4.86 6.78
N ILE A 491 26.72 3.97 7.21
CA ILE A 491 27.04 2.89 8.14
C ILE A 491 28.11 1.97 7.56
N TYR A 492 28.01 1.60 6.29
CA TYR A 492 29.01 0.74 5.67
C TYR A 492 30.40 1.38 5.70
N LYS A 493 30.51 2.67 5.34
CA LYS A 493 31.79 3.40 5.39
C LYS A 493 32.33 3.50 6.81
N LEU A 494 31.46 3.74 7.80
CA LEU A 494 31.84 3.77 9.21
C LEU A 494 32.38 2.41 9.67
N LEU A 495 31.72 1.31 9.32
CA LEU A 495 32.18 -0.05 9.62
C LEU A 495 33.54 -0.35 8.98
N MET A 496 33.74 0.08 7.73
CA MET A 496 35.01 -0.14 7.02
C MET A 496 36.15 0.76 7.51
N PHE A 497 35.83 1.93 8.05
CA PHE A 497 36.80 2.85 8.64
C PHE A 497 37.49 2.23 9.85
N PHE A 498 36.74 1.60 10.75
CA PHE A 498 37.31 0.91 11.90
C PHE A 498 37.80 -0.48 11.53
N LYS A 499 39.07 -0.80 11.84
CA LYS A 499 39.64 -2.14 11.61
C LYS A 499 39.23 -3.17 12.68
N THR A 500 39.00 -2.70 13.91
CA THR A 500 38.70 -3.56 15.07
C THR A 500 37.29 -4.16 14.97
N LYS A 501 37.20 -5.49 14.98
CA LYS A 501 35.93 -6.23 14.90
C LYS A 501 34.96 -5.86 16.03
N ALA A 502 35.46 -5.69 17.25
CA ALA A 502 34.63 -5.29 18.40
C ALA A 502 33.92 -3.95 18.16
N VAL A 503 34.62 -2.94 17.63
CA VAL A 503 34.01 -1.63 17.31
C VAL A 503 32.93 -1.77 16.24
N ARG A 504 33.15 -2.59 15.21
CA ARG A 504 32.11 -2.87 14.18
C ARG A 504 30.87 -3.52 14.78
N VAL A 505 31.05 -4.46 15.71
CA VAL A 505 29.93 -5.11 16.42
C VAL A 505 29.17 -4.08 17.27
N VAL A 506 29.87 -3.20 17.99
CA VAL A 506 29.24 -2.13 18.78
C VAL A 506 28.44 -1.18 17.88
N ILE A 507 28.99 -0.75 16.74
CA ILE A 507 28.26 0.10 15.78
C ILE A 507 26.98 -0.58 15.30
N MET A 508 27.04 -1.87 14.95
CA MET A 508 25.85 -2.62 14.54
C MET A 508 24.85 -2.80 15.68
N ALA A 509 25.32 -3.06 16.90
CA ALA A 509 24.47 -3.21 18.08
C ALA A 509 23.73 -1.89 18.39
N VAL A 510 24.41 -0.75 18.32
CA VAL A 510 23.81 0.58 18.45
C VAL A 510 22.77 0.79 17.36
N LEU A 511 23.12 0.57 16.09
CA LEU A 511 22.18 0.70 14.98
C LEU A 511 20.91 -0.12 15.23
N ILE A 512 21.04 -1.41 15.53
CA ILE A 512 19.90 -2.31 15.77
C ILE A 512 19.06 -1.84 16.96
N THR A 513 19.70 -1.50 18.08
CA THR A 513 19.02 -1.11 19.32
C THR A 513 18.15 0.14 19.12
N PHE A 514 18.61 1.11 18.34
CA PHE A 514 17.85 2.34 18.09
C PHE A 514 16.89 2.25 16.89
N SER A 515 17.07 1.27 16.00
CA SER A 515 16.23 1.06 14.81
C SER A 515 14.97 0.24 15.06
N VAL A 516 15.07 -0.79 15.90
CA VAL A 516 14.10 -1.87 16.00
C VAL A 516 12.93 -1.66 17.01
N PRO A 517 13.00 -0.83 18.08
CA PRO A 517 11.94 -0.76 19.09
C PRO A 517 10.53 -0.48 18.54
N THR A 518 10.42 0.44 17.59
CA THR A 518 9.15 0.74 16.90
C THR A 518 8.63 -0.48 16.14
N VAL A 519 9.51 -1.22 15.46
CA VAL A 519 9.15 -2.43 14.69
C VAL A 519 8.64 -3.54 15.61
N ILE A 520 9.30 -3.75 16.76
CA ILE A 520 8.82 -4.72 17.76
C ILE A 520 7.48 -4.26 18.35
N GLY A 521 7.31 -2.97 18.61
CA GLY A 521 6.03 -2.43 19.09
C GLY A 521 4.88 -2.72 18.14
N ASN A 522 5.09 -2.55 16.83
CA ASN A 522 4.10 -2.94 15.84
C ASN A 522 3.79 -4.44 15.90
N LEU A 523 4.77 -5.31 16.14
CA LEU A 523 4.48 -6.74 16.33
C LEU A 523 3.68 -6.97 17.62
N ALA A 524 4.01 -6.26 18.70
CA ALA A 524 3.29 -6.34 19.96
C ALA A 524 1.84 -5.85 19.85
N GLU A 525 1.53 -4.88 18.99
CA GLU A 525 0.15 -4.43 18.73
C GLU A 525 -0.75 -5.53 18.13
N PHE A 526 -0.16 -6.48 17.38
CA PHE A 526 -0.90 -7.55 16.72
C PHE A 526 -0.87 -8.87 17.50
N TYR A 527 0.23 -9.16 18.19
CA TYR A 527 0.49 -10.47 18.82
C TYR A 527 0.89 -10.40 20.30
N GLY A 528 0.97 -9.20 20.88
CA GLY A 528 1.35 -9.01 22.27
C GLY A 528 0.31 -9.49 23.27
N PRO A 529 0.69 -9.67 24.55
CA PRO A 529 -0.27 -10.03 25.59
C PRO A 529 -1.40 -9.00 25.71
N GLY A 530 -2.64 -9.48 25.76
CA GLY A 530 -3.83 -8.62 25.92
C GLY A 530 -4.28 -7.89 24.65
N THR A 531 -3.63 -8.11 23.50
CA THR A 531 -4.14 -7.59 22.22
C THR A 531 -5.30 -8.43 21.72
N ASN A 532 -6.32 -7.75 21.22
CA ASN A 532 -7.51 -8.37 20.68
C ASN A 532 -7.77 -7.82 19.26
N PRO A 533 -8.30 -8.63 18.34
CA PRO A 533 -8.78 -8.12 17.06
C PRO A 533 -9.80 -6.99 17.29
N LEU A 534 -9.82 -5.99 16.40
CA LEU A 534 -10.70 -4.83 16.54
C LEU A 534 -12.13 -5.11 16.05
N SER A 535 -12.29 -6.08 15.15
CA SER A 535 -13.60 -6.45 14.65
C SER A 535 -13.66 -7.90 14.18
N LYS A 536 -14.90 -8.41 14.08
CA LYS A 536 -15.18 -9.76 13.58
C LYS A 536 -16.41 -9.81 12.68
N VAL A 537 -16.38 -10.73 11.72
CA VAL A 537 -17.58 -11.26 11.05
C VAL A 537 -17.86 -12.63 11.66
N THR A 538 -18.99 -12.79 12.34
CA THR A 538 -19.32 -14.03 13.07
C THR A 538 -19.61 -15.20 12.13
N ASN A 539 -19.60 -16.43 12.64
CA ASN A 539 -19.98 -17.60 11.84
C ASN A 539 -21.41 -17.51 11.30
N ALA A 540 -22.35 -16.96 12.08
CA ALA A 540 -23.73 -16.74 11.63
C ALA A 540 -23.80 -15.73 10.48
N GLN A 541 -22.99 -14.67 10.53
CA GLN A 541 -22.88 -13.73 9.40
C GLN A 541 -22.23 -14.36 8.18
N LEU A 542 -21.18 -15.17 8.36
CA LEU A 542 -20.53 -15.88 7.26
C LEU A 542 -21.47 -16.87 6.59
N GLU A 543 -22.28 -17.59 7.35
CA GLU A 543 -23.32 -18.47 6.84
C GLU A 543 -24.32 -17.70 5.98
N ALA A 544 -24.83 -16.57 6.48
CA ALA A 544 -25.77 -15.73 5.74
C ALA A 544 -25.16 -15.16 4.44
N LEU A 545 -23.92 -14.66 4.49
CA LEU A 545 -23.20 -14.11 3.34
C LEU A 545 -22.86 -15.18 2.31
N LYS A 546 -22.50 -16.39 2.76
CA LYS A 546 -22.30 -17.56 1.90
C LYS A 546 -23.61 -17.96 1.24
N TYR A 547 -24.70 -18.04 1.99
CA TYR A 547 -26.02 -18.35 1.44
C TYR A 547 -26.43 -17.33 0.38
N LEU A 548 -26.25 -16.03 0.65
CA LEU A 548 -26.48 -14.97 -0.33
C LEU A 548 -25.62 -15.16 -1.58
N LYS A 549 -24.33 -15.43 -1.42
CA LYS A 549 -23.40 -15.67 -2.54
C LYS A 549 -23.79 -16.88 -3.40
N ASP A 550 -24.26 -17.95 -2.77
CA ASP A 550 -24.56 -19.21 -3.46
C ASP A 550 -25.94 -19.18 -4.13
N ASN A 551 -26.86 -18.32 -3.68
CA ASN A 551 -28.28 -18.30 -4.10
C ASN A 551 -28.75 -16.98 -4.72
N SER A 552 -27.85 -16.13 -5.22
CA SER A 552 -28.19 -14.89 -5.93
C SER A 552 -27.35 -14.70 -7.19
N SER A 553 -27.75 -13.81 -8.10
CA SER A 553 -26.94 -13.42 -9.25
C SER A 553 -25.76 -12.53 -8.82
N PRO A 554 -24.56 -12.68 -9.39
CA PRO A 554 -23.42 -11.79 -9.12
C PRO A 554 -23.71 -10.30 -9.30
N ASP A 555 -24.71 -9.94 -10.12
CA ASP A 555 -25.08 -8.57 -10.42
C ASP A 555 -26.15 -7.99 -9.49
N ASP A 556 -26.77 -8.84 -8.65
CA ASP A 556 -27.81 -8.42 -7.71
C ASP A 556 -27.29 -7.38 -6.70
N ILE A 557 -28.16 -6.43 -6.38
CA ILE A 557 -27.88 -5.32 -5.46
C ILE A 557 -28.46 -5.65 -4.09
N VAL A 558 -27.63 -5.47 -3.06
CA VAL A 558 -27.97 -5.67 -1.66
C VAL A 558 -28.11 -4.32 -0.97
N LEU A 559 -29.25 -4.11 -0.31
CA LEU A 559 -29.44 -3.01 0.63
C LEU A 559 -29.09 -3.49 2.03
N ASN A 560 -28.27 -2.73 2.75
CA ASN A 560 -27.93 -2.97 4.15
C ASN A 560 -28.36 -1.78 5.01
N GLN A 561 -28.41 -1.95 6.33
CA GLN A 561 -28.62 -0.84 7.25
C GLN A 561 -27.54 0.25 7.08
N PRO A 562 -27.90 1.55 7.15
CA PRO A 562 -26.94 2.64 7.25
C PRO A 562 -25.99 2.45 8.44
N TYR A 563 -24.72 2.83 8.28
CA TYR A 563 -23.77 2.67 9.38
C TYR A 563 -24.13 3.59 10.56
N ASN A 564 -24.34 3.00 11.74
CA ASN A 564 -24.54 3.74 12.98
C ASN A 564 -23.25 3.76 13.83
N LYS A 565 -22.57 4.91 13.85
CA LYS A 565 -21.31 5.11 14.61
C LYS A 565 -21.44 4.93 16.13
N TYR A 566 -22.64 5.02 16.68
CA TYR A 566 -22.93 4.84 18.11
C TYR A 566 -23.20 3.39 18.48
N LEU A 567 -23.48 2.52 17.50
CA LEU A 567 -23.78 1.10 17.75
C LEU A 567 -22.61 0.36 18.40
N LYS A 568 -21.38 0.78 18.10
CA LYS A 568 -20.17 0.25 18.73
C LYS A 568 -20.17 0.37 20.26
N ASP A 569 -20.90 1.33 20.83
CA ASP A 569 -20.92 1.60 22.28
C ASP A 569 -21.79 0.59 23.03
N LYS A 570 -22.68 -0.14 22.33
CA LYS A 570 -23.41 -1.29 22.88
C LYS A 570 -22.49 -2.49 23.15
N PHE A 571 -21.32 -2.55 22.49
CA PHE A 571 -20.36 -3.65 22.60
C PHE A 571 -19.20 -3.28 23.51
N LYS A 572 -19.20 -3.84 24.73
CA LYS A 572 -18.20 -3.55 25.78
C LYS A 572 -16.82 -4.13 25.50
N PHE A 573 -16.74 -5.23 24.75
CA PHE A 573 -15.49 -5.98 24.56
C PHE A 573 -15.16 -6.17 23.08
N GLN A 574 -13.86 -6.29 22.81
CA GLN A 574 -13.33 -6.65 21.49
C GLN A 574 -13.31 -8.18 21.29
N PRO A 575 -13.39 -8.69 20.04
CA PRO A 575 -13.68 -7.95 18.81
C PRO A 575 -15.16 -7.53 18.70
N LYS A 576 -15.40 -6.27 18.29
CA LYS A 576 -16.75 -5.78 17.99
C LYS A 576 -17.30 -6.40 16.69
N PRO A 577 -18.62 -6.56 16.54
CA PRO A 577 -19.20 -6.95 15.25
C PRO A 577 -18.81 -5.96 14.14
N ILE A 578 -18.51 -6.49 12.95
CA ILE A 578 -17.94 -5.69 11.85
C ILE A 578 -18.83 -4.51 11.45
N TYR A 579 -20.16 -4.69 11.47
CA TYR A 579 -21.14 -3.66 11.12
C TYR A 579 -21.22 -2.53 12.16
N ALA A 580 -20.89 -2.82 13.42
CA ALA A 580 -20.92 -1.83 14.49
C ALA A 580 -19.58 -1.09 14.60
N TRP A 581 -18.47 -1.77 14.29
CA TRP A 581 -17.12 -1.23 14.49
C TRP A 581 -16.81 -0.02 13.59
N TYR A 582 -17.09 -0.14 12.29
CA TYR A 582 -16.79 0.89 11.28
C TYR A 582 -17.73 0.75 10.08
N SER A 583 -17.80 1.77 9.22
CA SER A 583 -18.49 1.62 7.92
C SER A 583 -17.61 0.77 7.00
N THR A 584 -18.04 -0.44 6.62
CA THR A 584 -17.16 -1.41 5.95
C THR A 584 -17.77 -2.03 4.71
N ALA A 585 -16.91 -2.53 3.82
CA ALA A 585 -17.26 -3.22 2.58
C ALA A 585 -17.41 -4.74 2.78
N PHE A 586 -17.82 -5.22 3.98
CA PHE A 586 -17.77 -6.66 4.29
C PHE A 586 -18.76 -7.50 3.47
N ILE A 587 -19.96 -6.97 3.16
CA ILE A 587 -20.93 -7.64 2.29
C ILE A 587 -20.36 -7.84 0.88
N PRO A 588 -19.89 -6.79 0.16
CA PRO A 588 -19.32 -7.00 -1.16
C PRO A 588 -18.04 -7.83 -1.14
N ALA A 589 -17.22 -7.73 -0.09
CA ALA A 589 -16.00 -8.54 0.05
C ALA A 589 -16.28 -10.04 0.20
N LEU A 590 -17.29 -10.42 0.98
CA LEU A 590 -17.52 -11.81 1.37
C LEU A 590 -18.61 -12.49 0.52
N ALA A 591 -19.68 -11.77 0.20
CA ALA A 591 -20.74 -12.28 -0.68
C ALA A 591 -20.43 -12.05 -2.17
N GLY A 592 -19.51 -11.13 -2.51
CA GLY A 592 -19.24 -10.79 -3.89
C GLY A 592 -20.49 -10.22 -4.58
N ARG A 593 -21.29 -9.39 -3.89
CA ARG A 593 -22.48 -8.70 -4.41
C ARG A 593 -22.33 -7.20 -4.21
N ARG A 594 -22.89 -6.39 -5.12
CA ARG A 594 -22.82 -4.93 -4.97
C ARG A 594 -23.78 -4.49 -3.87
N THR A 595 -23.41 -3.48 -3.11
CA THR A 595 -24.35 -2.82 -2.19
C THR A 595 -24.89 -1.55 -2.80
N TYR A 596 -26.11 -1.17 -2.42
CA TYR A 596 -26.69 0.12 -2.78
C TYR A 596 -25.77 1.27 -2.35
N LEU A 597 -25.43 1.29 -1.06
CA LEU A 597 -24.39 2.12 -0.45
C LEU A 597 -23.86 1.38 0.79
N SER A 598 -22.55 1.17 0.84
CA SER A 598 -21.83 0.73 2.05
C SER A 598 -20.46 1.43 2.11
N SER A 599 -19.71 1.25 3.20
CA SER A 599 -18.37 1.82 3.35
C SER A 599 -18.32 3.32 2.98
N GLU A 600 -19.22 4.11 3.56
CA GLU A 600 -19.53 5.50 3.20
C GLU A 600 -18.28 6.38 3.09
N GLU A 601 -17.31 6.19 3.98
CA GLU A 601 -16.05 6.94 3.94
C GLU A 601 -15.29 6.69 2.63
N GLN A 602 -15.19 5.44 2.17
CA GLN A 602 -14.53 5.11 0.89
C GLN A 602 -15.28 5.71 -0.30
N ALA A 603 -16.62 5.71 -0.27
CA ALA A 603 -17.42 6.38 -1.29
C ALA A 603 -17.17 7.90 -1.31
N LEU A 604 -17.08 8.54 -0.14
CA LEU A 604 -16.75 9.97 -0.03
C LEU A 604 -15.33 10.28 -0.54
N ILE A 605 -14.34 9.46 -0.19
CA ILE A 605 -12.93 9.65 -0.61
C ILE A 605 -12.77 9.54 -2.12
N THR A 606 -13.56 8.66 -2.73
CA THR A 606 -13.60 8.46 -4.18
C THR A 606 -14.57 9.41 -4.88
N GLY A 607 -15.18 10.36 -4.14
CA GLY A 607 -15.91 11.49 -4.69
C GLY A 607 -17.35 11.18 -5.12
N TYR A 608 -17.95 10.10 -4.61
CA TYR A 608 -19.36 9.79 -4.89
C TYR A 608 -20.30 10.57 -3.94
N PRO A 609 -21.45 11.06 -4.44
CA PRO A 609 -22.42 11.77 -3.62
C PRO A 609 -23.19 10.79 -2.72
N THR A 610 -22.78 10.68 -1.46
CA THR A 610 -23.37 9.71 -0.52
C THR A 610 -24.61 10.23 0.20
N GLU A 611 -24.79 11.55 0.33
CA GLU A 611 -25.83 12.16 1.18
C GLU A 611 -27.25 11.74 0.77
N GLU A 612 -27.61 11.90 -0.52
CA GLU A 612 -28.95 11.54 -1.01
C GLU A 612 -29.26 10.05 -0.83
N ARG A 613 -28.31 9.17 -1.18
CA ARG A 613 -28.47 7.72 -1.01
C ARG A 613 -28.61 7.34 0.46
N LEU A 614 -27.84 7.97 1.33
CA LEU A 614 -27.89 7.71 2.77
C LEU A 614 -29.26 8.11 3.34
N GLU A 615 -29.82 9.24 2.93
CA GLU A 615 -31.16 9.65 3.36
C GLU A 615 -32.26 8.72 2.82
N LYS A 616 -32.17 8.26 1.57
CA LYS A 616 -33.08 7.23 1.03
C LYS A 616 -33.02 5.93 1.85
N MET A 617 -31.82 5.46 2.20
CA MET A 617 -31.67 4.27 3.05
C MET A 617 -32.29 4.48 4.43
N LYS A 618 -32.04 5.63 5.07
CA LYS A 618 -32.61 5.94 6.39
C LYS A 618 -34.14 6.01 6.35
N SER A 619 -34.70 6.69 5.35
CA SER A 619 -36.15 6.79 5.15
C SER A 619 -36.77 5.40 5.00
N PHE A 620 -36.15 4.54 4.17
CA PHE A 620 -36.58 3.15 3.98
C PHE A 620 -36.62 2.33 5.26
N PHE A 621 -35.57 2.37 6.09
CA PHE A 621 -35.54 1.59 7.32
C PHE A 621 -36.41 2.16 8.45
N ARG A 622 -36.77 3.45 8.38
CA ARG A 622 -37.77 4.06 9.27
C ARG A 622 -39.21 3.80 8.80
N GLN A 623 -39.39 3.41 7.54
CA GLN A 623 -40.69 3.20 6.89
C GLN A 623 -41.60 4.44 7.00
N GLU A 624 -41.05 5.63 6.71
CA GLU A 624 -41.78 6.90 6.76
C GLU A 624 -42.87 6.98 5.69
N ASP A 625 -42.65 6.40 4.50
CA ASP A 625 -43.63 6.32 3.40
C ASP A 625 -43.52 4.98 2.63
N LEU A 626 -44.48 4.09 2.85
CA LEU A 626 -44.50 2.74 2.27
C LEU A 626 -44.60 2.69 0.74
N LEU A 627 -45.17 3.73 0.10
CA LEU A 627 -45.25 3.80 -1.36
C LEU A 627 -43.90 4.18 -1.93
N LEU A 628 -43.25 5.19 -1.35
CA LEU A 628 -41.89 5.59 -1.72
C LEU A 628 -40.88 4.47 -1.45
N ASP A 629 -41.04 3.72 -0.35
CA ASP A 629 -40.17 2.58 -0.03
C ASP A 629 -40.21 1.50 -1.12
N LYS A 630 -41.41 1.15 -1.60
CA LYS A 630 -41.56 0.18 -2.70
C LYS A 630 -40.94 0.70 -4.00
N GLN A 631 -41.21 1.96 -4.34
CA GLN A 631 -40.63 2.61 -5.52
C GLN A 631 -39.11 2.70 -5.43
N PHE A 632 -38.55 2.96 -4.25
CA PHE A 632 -37.11 2.99 -4.00
C PHE A 632 -36.47 1.63 -4.29
N LEU A 633 -37.04 0.54 -3.77
CA LEU A 633 -36.53 -0.82 -4.01
C LEU A 633 -36.53 -1.18 -5.51
N GLU A 634 -37.59 -0.81 -6.23
CA GLU A 634 -37.73 -1.08 -7.67
C GLU A 634 -36.79 -0.19 -8.52
N SER A 635 -36.80 1.12 -8.30
CA SER A 635 -36.05 2.09 -9.10
C SER A 635 -34.53 1.93 -8.97
N GLU A 636 -34.04 1.59 -7.76
CA GLU A 636 -32.63 1.35 -7.51
C GLU A 636 -32.21 -0.12 -7.79
N SER A 637 -33.14 -0.92 -8.35
CA SER A 637 -32.93 -2.33 -8.70
C SER A 637 -32.40 -3.18 -7.54
N ILE A 638 -32.80 -2.85 -6.31
CA ILE A 638 -32.46 -3.62 -5.12
C ILE A 638 -33.13 -4.99 -5.24
N LYS A 639 -32.44 -6.06 -4.84
CA LYS A 639 -32.98 -7.44 -4.85
C LYS A 639 -33.02 -8.08 -3.49
N PHE A 640 -32.07 -7.71 -2.62
CA PHE A 640 -31.98 -8.24 -1.27
C PHE A 640 -31.84 -7.13 -0.24
N VAL A 641 -32.42 -7.36 0.94
CA VAL A 641 -32.20 -6.53 2.12
C VAL A 641 -31.50 -7.38 3.18
N TYR A 642 -30.27 -7.03 3.52
CA TYR A 642 -29.44 -7.69 4.53
C TYR A 642 -29.50 -6.91 5.84
N ILE A 643 -29.88 -7.57 6.93
CA ILE A 643 -30.02 -6.94 8.26
C ILE A 643 -29.36 -7.84 9.32
N SER A 644 -28.40 -7.29 10.07
CA SER A 644 -28.00 -7.91 11.35
C SER A 644 -29.04 -7.53 12.40
N LYS A 645 -29.55 -8.50 13.16
CA LYS A 645 -30.67 -8.30 14.10
C LYS A 645 -30.40 -7.21 15.14
N ASP A 646 -29.14 -7.07 15.59
CA ASP A 646 -28.72 -6.04 16.55
C ASP A 646 -28.67 -4.61 15.96
N GLU A 647 -28.76 -4.46 14.63
CA GLU A 647 -28.85 -3.16 13.96
C GLU A 647 -30.28 -2.59 13.95
N ILE A 648 -31.30 -3.41 14.28
CA ILE A 648 -32.70 -2.98 14.31
C ILE A 648 -32.96 -2.19 15.60
N GLU A 649 -32.87 -0.86 15.51
CA GLU A 649 -33.17 0.03 16.64
C GLU A 649 -34.63 0.51 16.67
N GLN A 650 -35.32 0.42 15.54
CA GLN A 650 -36.71 0.85 15.37
C GLN A 650 -37.54 -0.29 14.75
N PRO A 651 -38.87 -0.33 14.97
CA PRO A 651 -39.74 -1.33 14.34
C PRO A 651 -39.66 -1.24 12.81
N PHE A 652 -39.17 -2.30 12.17
CA PHE A 652 -39.15 -2.46 10.71
C PHE A 652 -40.05 -3.64 10.34
N ASP A 653 -41.13 -3.38 9.60
CA ASP A 653 -42.09 -4.38 9.13
C ASP A 653 -41.86 -4.69 7.64
N PRO A 654 -41.11 -5.75 7.31
CA PRO A 654 -40.81 -6.12 5.92
C PRO A 654 -42.06 -6.43 5.10
N SER A 655 -43.16 -6.87 5.73
CA SER A 655 -44.37 -7.28 5.01
C SER A 655 -45.07 -6.11 4.32
N LYS A 656 -44.99 -4.91 4.91
CA LYS A 656 -45.62 -3.68 4.37
C LYS A 656 -45.03 -3.24 3.04
N VAL A 657 -43.75 -3.54 2.82
CA VAL A 657 -42.99 -3.22 1.61
C VAL A 657 -42.82 -4.44 0.68
N GLY A 658 -43.54 -5.54 0.94
CA GLY A 658 -43.56 -6.71 0.07
C GLY A 658 -42.36 -7.64 0.21
N LEU A 659 -41.48 -7.41 1.19
CA LEU A 659 -40.28 -8.22 1.40
C LEU A 659 -40.63 -9.60 1.95
N LYS A 660 -40.02 -10.63 1.35
CA LYS A 660 -40.16 -12.03 1.76
C LYS A 660 -38.87 -12.52 2.36
N LYS A 661 -38.96 -13.22 3.49
CA LYS A 661 -37.79 -13.83 4.14
C LYS A 661 -37.12 -14.79 3.15
N PHE A 662 -35.82 -14.60 2.94
CA PHE A 662 -34.98 -15.38 2.04
C PHE A 662 -33.99 -16.26 2.80
N PHE A 663 -33.48 -15.77 3.92
CA PHE A 663 -32.62 -16.48 4.86
C PHE A 663 -32.81 -15.91 6.27
N GLU A 664 -32.67 -16.74 7.30
CA GLU A 664 -32.62 -16.28 8.69
C GLU A 664 -31.82 -17.27 9.54
N ASN A 665 -30.98 -16.73 10.43
CA ASN A 665 -30.37 -17.48 11.53
C ASN A 665 -30.38 -16.66 12.83
N GLY A 666 -29.56 -17.04 13.81
CA GLY A 666 -29.50 -16.40 15.12
C GLY A 666 -29.13 -14.92 15.09
N GLU A 667 -28.38 -14.45 14.09
CA GLU A 667 -27.83 -13.08 14.05
C GLU A 667 -28.30 -12.26 12.84
N VAL A 668 -28.68 -12.89 11.73
CA VAL A 668 -28.93 -12.21 10.46
C VAL A 668 -30.28 -12.63 9.87
N ILE A 669 -30.96 -11.67 9.24
CA ILE A 669 -32.10 -11.91 8.35
C ILE A 669 -31.78 -11.31 6.98
N ILE A 670 -32.05 -12.07 5.93
CA ILE A 670 -32.02 -11.58 4.55
C ILE A 670 -33.43 -11.67 3.99
N TYR A 671 -33.90 -10.57 3.41
CA TYR A 671 -35.14 -10.53 2.65
C TYR A 671 -34.84 -10.45 1.17
N ARG A 672 -35.75 -10.99 0.36
CA ARG A 672 -35.84 -10.77 -1.08
C ARG A 672 -37.11 -9.97 -1.39
N ILE A 673 -37.06 -9.18 -2.46
CA ILE A 673 -38.23 -8.51 -3.04
C ILE A 673 -39.08 -9.52 -3.79
#